data_AF-A0A947HLP0-F1
#
_entry.id   AF-A0A947HLP0-F1
#
_cell.length_a   1.000
_cell.length_b   1.000
_cell.length_c   1.000
_cell.angle_alpha   90.00
_cell.angle_beta   90.00
_cell.angle_gamma   90.00
#
_symmetry.space_group_name_H-M   'P 1'
#
loop_
_entity.id
_entity.type
_entity.pdbx_description
1 polymer ?
#
loop_
_entity_poly.entity_id
_entity_poly.type
_entity_poly.pdbx_seq_one_letter_code
_entity_poly.pdbx_strand_id
1 'polypeptide(L)'
;MSRAAFPLLSSLLILSCSASDDATSGTDPARDDTVAADDTSAPPATLSLTPSPVYFGATVGGTPKVLSVLAVNVGTVSAEVGALTVVGSPDFHVLGVYDTTAEACAGLSEEQVRPLPFTATPGDTFCIDVEYRPFGGNDDVGLLQVNPPLEATQPLSEPIATVALQGYEIGPEIELNPVELRFGPLDVGDQQELTFTIESHGDAELVIAAVQKGESIFEIFDAISIVPEVPADSVVAPSSATGLTVTVRFNPTKNYPVTYGTIGFLEVLSNDADEPIAYVKVSAQTQSAKLQVTPMGQDSSTALIDFGIVAEATTGSTRTVTFANVGSGALEVTGLAIENNEENEFTIDEVVEDPMVLQPNTYRLVNLRYKNTGGAEGEVETAKLVFASTDIDSAALTSVDLRATRTKTALCAIKLEPVKVNFGTIGYGLEKTMTLNVTNIGSAPCSPFSVSVGDRPDTNEPGTSPGHCVIPPNDESTIFVVTDEPPQIKDSMQPGQTLPLKVKFAPTSNLWSSVSLDGLTEFKGIVHVTMLDYANPDVVNGTDFTLVSEPPGKVGEEVSCNLEATSGVANMAAIPGEVEFAKTTIGCFSKTTEITVYNSGAAPLDLCGIEFDGCGPEFKLKNVPPIPPCLNGAGGIKLTEATPITFGVVYVPQDTSKDGCAIIIKSGDSGTTSLTIPLDGEGTYDTTQTDEYTQLSGQQVDVLFIVDNSGSMSEEQASLGSNISSFVGQAAQWQTDYHIGVVSTDVDETNTEAGWLQHDGGNQSRFFTSTTGTSGFASTVKALGMSGSGTEQGLEAARMALSFPNTAQPSDPPKSCNTDADCIKPRVCVPSVLNAGVKVCAGWNWEFLRSDAVLELVFVSDEEDGSLGNLSFYVDFFNSIKGFANTGLVHAHSIVGPAGGCSSGSGDASDGERYRYVSTSTGGKIRSICDSNWADILKDIGNIAFGLKVQFFLSRPPSPETIVVKVAGNTCTAGWEYQEDTYAILFDASGPCMAQQNETIEISYDVLCYSE
;
A
#
# COMPACT_ATOMS: atom_id res chain seq x y z
N MET A 1 37.39 -44.24 17.30
CA MET A 1 37.39 -45.58 17.93
C MET A 1 36.36 -46.45 17.21
N SER A 2 36.79 -47.64 16.77
CA SER A 2 36.14 -48.78 16.09
C SER A 2 34.62 -49.01 16.35
N ARG A 3 33.75 -49.50 15.43
CA ARG A 3 33.80 -50.78 14.66
C ARG A 3 32.74 -50.91 13.52
N ALA A 4 33.18 -51.52 12.39
CA ALA A 4 32.60 -52.64 11.58
C ALA A 4 31.21 -52.51 10.87
N ALA A 5 30.92 -53.02 9.65
CA ALA A 5 31.62 -53.86 8.65
C ALA A 5 30.91 -53.84 7.25
N PHE A 6 31.71 -54.10 6.21
CA PHE A 6 31.55 -54.35 4.74
C PHE A 6 30.68 -55.58 4.31
N PRO A 7 30.55 -56.03 3.01
CA PRO A 7 30.85 -55.47 1.66
C PRO A 7 29.80 -55.74 0.50
N LEU A 8 30.14 -55.22 -0.70
CA LEU A 8 29.67 -55.44 -2.11
C LEU A 8 29.34 -56.89 -2.59
N LEU A 9 28.44 -57.03 -3.61
CA LEU A 9 28.72 -57.54 -4.99
C LEU A 9 27.47 -57.76 -5.90
N SER A 10 27.61 -57.41 -7.19
CA SER A 10 27.14 -58.09 -8.45
C SER A 10 25.64 -58.30 -8.76
N SER A 11 25.13 -58.40 -10.00
CA SER A 11 25.60 -58.34 -11.41
C SER A 11 24.39 -58.59 -12.35
N LEU A 12 24.41 -58.08 -13.60
CA LEU A 12 23.92 -58.66 -14.89
C LEU A 12 22.44 -59.12 -15.05
N LEU A 13 21.78 -59.23 -16.22
CA LEU A 13 21.91 -58.83 -17.63
C LEU A 13 20.62 -59.35 -18.35
N ILE A 14 20.10 -58.62 -19.35
CA ILE A 14 19.35 -59.02 -20.57
C ILE A 14 18.21 -60.07 -20.49
N LEU A 15 17.02 -59.75 -21.05
CA LEU A 15 16.39 -60.57 -22.11
C LEU A 15 15.28 -59.80 -22.89
N SER A 16 15.45 -59.80 -24.20
CA SER A 16 14.52 -59.42 -25.29
C SER A 16 13.34 -60.41 -25.45
N CYS A 17 12.25 -59.99 -26.10
CA CYS A 17 11.67 -60.78 -27.21
C CYS A 17 10.68 -60.00 -28.10
N SER A 18 10.57 -60.50 -29.32
CA SER A 18 10.10 -59.92 -30.58
C SER A 18 8.67 -60.31 -30.99
N ALA A 19 8.19 -59.66 -32.05
CA ALA A 19 6.97 -59.89 -32.83
C ALA A 19 6.69 -61.35 -33.26
N SER A 20 5.42 -61.67 -33.57
CA SER A 20 4.99 -62.32 -34.85
C SER A 20 3.48 -62.62 -34.88
N ASP A 21 2.98 -62.65 -36.12
CA ASP A 21 1.65 -63.00 -36.62
C ASP A 21 1.01 -64.28 -36.03
N ASP A 22 -0.33 -64.37 -36.03
CA ASP A 22 -1.02 -65.30 -36.95
C ASP A 22 -2.54 -65.05 -37.00
N ALA A 23 -3.10 -65.36 -38.16
CA ALA A 23 -4.49 -65.21 -38.56
C ALA A 23 -5.42 -66.28 -37.94
N THR A 24 -6.74 -66.04 -37.93
CA THR A 24 -7.72 -66.73 -38.80
C THR A 24 -9.18 -66.66 -38.31
N SER A 25 -10.03 -66.18 -39.22
CA SER A 25 -11.34 -66.72 -39.66
C SER A 25 -12.54 -66.89 -38.72
N GLY A 26 -13.71 -66.38 -39.18
CA GLY A 26 -15.05 -66.92 -38.90
C GLY A 26 -16.20 -65.89 -39.05
N THR A 27 -16.64 -65.55 -40.27
CA THR A 27 -17.97 -65.86 -40.88
C THR A 27 -19.22 -65.33 -40.12
N ASP A 28 -19.86 -64.21 -40.53
CA ASP A 28 -21.03 -64.06 -41.46
C ASP A 28 -22.43 -64.20 -40.75
N PRO A 29 -23.60 -63.62 -41.16
CA PRO A 29 -23.96 -62.54 -42.11
C PRO A 29 -24.97 -61.44 -41.59
N ALA A 30 -25.05 -60.34 -42.35
CA ALA A 30 -26.22 -59.49 -42.70
C ALA A 30 -27.13 -58.82 -41.64
N ARG A 31 -27.16 -57.47 -41.64
CA ARG A 31 -28.40 -56.67 -41.77
C ARG A 31 -28.14 -55.24 -42.27
N ASP A 32 -28.87 -54.89 -43.32
CA ASP A 32 -29.09 -53.55 -43.89
C ASP A 32 -29.94 -52.71 -42.93
N ASP A 33 -29.57 -51.44 -42.71
CA ASP A 33 -30.52 -50.34 -42.50
C ASP A 33 -29.79 -48.99 -42.58
N THR A 34 -30.18 -48.20 -43.57
CA THR A 34 -29.81 -46.81 -43.86
C THR A 34 -30.40 -45.82 -42.86
N VAL A 35 -29.60 -44.89 -42.30
CA VAL A 35 -30.03 -43.51 -41.99
C VAL A 35 -28.84 -42.58 -42.20
N ALA A 36 -29.03 -41.58 -43.07
CA ALA A 36 -28.06 -40.52 -43.34
C ALA A 36 -27.98 -39.54 -42.17
N ALA A 37 -26.76 -39.25 -41.70
CA ALA A 37 -26.43 -38.04 -40.97
C ALA A 37 -25.56 -37.18 -41.89
N ASP A 38 -26.07 -36.00 -42.20
CA ASP A 38 -25.35 -34.91 -42.85
C ASP A 38 -24.42 -34.28 -41.80
N ASP A 39 -23.19 -34.79 -41.72
CA ASP A 39 -22.08 -34.16 -41.01
C ASP A 39 -21.03 -33.79 -42.06
N THR A 40 -20.98 -32.51 -42.42
CA THR A 40 -19.92 -31.94 -43.24
C THR A 40 -19.13 -30.89 -42.46
N SER A 41 -18.79 -31.16 -41.19
CA SER A 41 -17.63 -30.50 -40.60
C SER A 41 -16.37 -31.23 -41.09
N ALA A 42 -15.64 -30.60 -42.02
CA ALA A 42 -14.35 -31.14 -42.45
C ALA A 42 -13.42 -31.22 -41.22
N PRO A 43 -12.70 -32.33 -41.00
CA PRO A 43 -11.81 -32.46 -39.86
C PRO A 43 -10.76 -31.34 -39.87
N PRO A 44 -10.38 -30.78 -38.71
CA PRO A 44 -9.40 -29.69 -38.65
C PRO A 44 -8.05 -30.16 -39.19
N ALA A 45 -7.29 -29.24 -39.81
CA ALA A 45 -5.94 -29.53 -40.26
C ALA A 45 -5.02 -29.73 -39.04
N THR A 46 -4.18 -30.77 -39.05
CA THR A 46 -3.35 -31.15 -37.89
C THR A 46 -1.88 -31.23 -38.30
N LEU A 47 -1.06 -30.34 -37.74
CA LEU A 47 0.40 -30.41 -37.87
C LEU A 47 1.01 -31.07 -36.63
N SER A 48 1.89 -32.05 -36.84
CA SER A 48 2.74 -32.61 -35.80
C SER A 48 4.09 -31.91 -35.83
N LEU A 49 4.53 -31.38 -34.69
CA LEU A 49 5.81 -30.70 -34.52
C LEU A 49 6.76 -31.60 -33.72
N THR A 50 7.99 -31.79 -34.19
CA THR A 50 9.00 -32.64 -33.55
C THR A 50 10.38 -31.96 -33.60
N PRO A 51 11.12 -31.86 -32.48
CA PRO A 51 10.78 -32.32 -31.13
C PRO A 51 9.68 -31.47 -30.46
N SER A 52 8.94 -32.06 -29.52
CA SER A 52 7.94 -31.37 -28.70
C SER A 52 8.02 -31.89 -27.25
N PRO A 53 8.46 -31.06 -26.27
CA PRO A 53 8.91 -29.67 -26.43
C PRO A 53 10.33 -29.56 -27.04
N VAL A 54 10.70 -28.35 -27.45
CA VAL A 54 12.02 -28.01 -28.01
C VAL A 54 12.94 -27.55 -26.87
N TYR A 55 13.90 -28.39 -26.51
CA TYR A 55 14.88 -28.07 -25.46
C TYR A 55 16.16 -27.50 -26.08
N PHE A 56 16.37 -26.20 -25.90
CA PHE A 56 17.66 -25.56 -26.19
C PHE A 56 18.69 -25.94 -25.14
N GLY A 57 18.26 -26.27 -23.92
CA GLY A 57 19.15 -26.60 -22.81
C GLY A 57 20.04 -25.42 -22.41
N ALA A 58 21.00 -25.71 -21.56
CA ALA A 58 21.86 -24.72 -20.94
C ALA A 58 22.71 -23.98 -22.00
N THR A 59 22.54 -22.66 -22.11
CA THR A 59 23.13 -21.81 -23.16
C THR A 59 23.76 -20.58 -22.51
N VAL A 60 24.98 -20.22 -22.93
CA VAL A 60 25.70 -19.08 -22.36
C VAL A 60 24.99 -17.77 -22.72
N GLY A 61 24.81 -16.90 -21.74
CA GLY A 61 24.22 -15.56 -21.90
C GLY A 61 24.71 -14.81 -23.14
N GLY A 62 23.77 -14.28 -23.93
CA GLY A 62 24.05 -13.54 -25.17
C GLY A 62 24.56 -14.37 -26.37
N THR A 63 24.74 -15.70 -26.24
CA THR A 63 25.17 -16.57 -27.36
C THR A 63 23.95 -17.20 -28.05
N PRO A 64 23.74 -16.97 -29.37
CA PRO A 64 22.61 -17.56 -30.08
C PRO A 64 22.77 -19.07 -30.26
N LYS A 65 21.69 -19.81 -30.01
CA LYS A 65 21.58 -21.24 -30.29
C LYS A 65 20.37 -21.48 -31.18
N VAL A 66 20.58 -22.14 -32.32
CA VAL A 66 19.50 -22.44 -33.28
C VAL A 66 19.17 -23.92 -33.22
N LEU A 67 17.88 -24.23 -33.10
CA LEU A 67 17.34 -25.58 -33.26
C LEU A 67 16.23 -25.58 -34.30
N SER A 68 16.14 -26.66 -35.06
CA SER A 68 15.13 -26.84 -36.09
C SER A 68 14.00 -27.75 -35.60
N VAL A 69 12.76 -27.35 -35.86
CA VAL A 69 11.55 -28.12 -35.61
C VAL A 69 11.04 -28.68 -36.94
N LEU A 70 10.87 -30.00 -37.01
CA LEU A 70 10.22 -30.66 -38.14
C LEU A 70 8.71 -30.59 -37.96
N ALA A 71 8.02 -30.01 -38.94
CA ALA A 71 6.56 -29.96 -39.02
C ALA A 71 6.07 -30.91 -40.11
N VAL A 72 5.08 -31.74 -39.78
CA VAL A 72 4.44 -32.69 -40.71
C VAL A 72 2.93 -32.55 -40.64
N ASN A 73 2.27 -32.36 -41.78
CA ASN A 73 0.81 -32.45 -41.81
C ASN A 73 0.38 -33.93 -41.72
N VAL A 74 -0.06 -34.33 -40.54
CA VAL A 74 -0.55 -35.69 -40.24
C VAL A 74 -2.08 -35.80 -40.35
N GLY A 75 -2.77 -34.68 -40.59
CA GLY A 75 -4.20 -34.64 -40.80
C GLY A 75 -4.62 -35.18 -42.17
N THR A 76 -5.93 -35.31 -42.38
CA THR A 76 -6.53 -35.77 -43.65
C THR A 76 -6.91 -34.62 -44.59
N VAL A 77 -6.72 -33.37 -44.16
CA VAL A 77 -6.98 -32.14 -44.92
C VAL A 77 -5.75 -31.24 -44.96
N SER A 78 -5.68 -30.34 -45.94
CA SER A 78 -4.58 -29.38 -46.07
C SER A 78 -4.63 -28.31 -44.96
N ALA A 79 -3.47 -27.89 -44.46
CA ALA A 79 -3.30 -26.79 -43.51
C ALA A 79 -2.81 -25.52 -44.22
N GLU A 80 -3.50 -24.39 -44.04
CA GLU A 80 -3.04 -23.08 -44.55
C GLU A 80 -2.13 -22.44 -43.51
N VAL A 81 -0.81 -22.40 -43.73
CA VAL A 81 0.16 -21.81 -42.80
C VAL A 81 0.42 -20.36 -43.19
N GLY A 82 0.09 -19.43 -42.32
CA GLY A 82 0.14 -17.99 -42.58
C GLY A 82 1.24 -17.23 -41.85
N ALA A 83 1.45 -17.53 -40.57
CA ALA A 83 2.46 -16.87 -39.74
C ALA A 83 3.02 -17.85 -38.71
N LEU A 84 4.26 -17.61 -38.27
CA LEU A 84 4.81 -18.26 -37.09
C LEU A 84 5.12 -17.19 -36.06
N THR A 85 4.62 -17.39 -34.85
CA THR A 85 4.84 -16.46 -33.73
C THR A 85 5.42 -17.23 -32.55
N VAL A 86 6.21 -16.53 -31.73
CA VAL A 86 6.62 -17.04 -30.42
C VAL A 86 5.96 -16.18 -29.36
N VAL A 87 5.37 -16.82 -28.36
CA VAL A 87 4.72 -16.19 -27.20
C VAL A 87 5.44 -16.68 -25.94
N GLY A 88 5.76 -15.78 -25.00
CA GLY A 88 6.56 -16.10 -23.81
C GLY A 88 7.84 -15.28 -23.77
N SER A 89 8.97 -15.92 -23.43
CA SER A 89 10.27 -15.25 -23.34
C SER A 89 10.65 -14.55 -24.65
N PRO A 90 11.10 -13.28 -24.60
CA PRO A 90 11.56 -12.55 -25.78
C PRO A 90 12.84 -13.13 -26.39
N ASP A 91 13.50 -14.07 -25.70
CA ASP A 91 14.77 -14.65 -26.11
C ASP A 91 14.65 -15.68 -27.24
N PHE A 92 13.42 -16.05 -27.62
CA PHE A 92 13.14 -16.96 -28.71
C PHE A 92 12.65 -16.24 -29.97
N HIS A 93 13.26 -16.57 -31.11
CA HIS A 93 12.94 -15.96 -32.41
C HIS A 93 12.86 -16.99 -33.54
N VAL A 94 11.84 -16.89 -34.39
CA VAL A 94 11.77 -17.71 -35.62
C VAL A 94 12.67 -17.09 -36.69
N LEU A 95 13.65 -17.85 -37.17
CA LEU A 95 14.55 -17.40 -38.24
C LEU A 95 13.97 -17.63 -39.63
N GLY A 96 13.23 -18.72 -39.82
CA GLY A 96 12.64 -19.04 -41.12
C GLY A 96 11.98 -20.42 -41.21
N VAL A 97 11.30 -20.63 -42.33
CA VAL A 97 10.67 -21.91 -42.70
C VAL A 97 11.34 -22.44 -43.95
N TYR A 98 11.56 -23.75 -44.03
CA TYR A 98 12.31 -24.38 -45.11
C TYR A 98 11.62 -25.64 -45.64
N ASP A 99 11.65 -25.82 -46.96
CA ASP A 99 11.26 -27.04 -47.65
C ASP A 99 12.23 -28.20 -47.31
N THR A 100 11.66 -29.35 -46.94
CA THR A 100 12.43 -30.59 -46.74
C THR A 100 11.66 -31.79 -47.24
N THR A 101 12.38 -32.81 -47.72
CA THR A 101 11.86 -34.15 -47.96
C THR A 101 12.50 -35.19 -47.04
N ALA A 102 13.31 -34.73 -46.07
CA ALA A 102 14.04 -35.58 -45.15
C ALA A 102 13.23 -35.84 -43.87
N GLU A 103 13.46 -37.00 -43.26
CA GLU A 103 12.83 -37.41 -41.98
C GLU A 103 13.32 -36.58 -40.77
N ALA A 104 14.29 -35.68 -40.98
CA ALA A 104 14.82 -34.76 -39.99
C ALA A 104 15.31 -33.46 -40.65
N CYS A 105 15.29 -32.36 -39.89
CA CYS A 105 15.81 -31.08 -40.32
C CYS A 105 17.34 -31.06 -40.21
N ALA A 106 18.04 -31.21 -41.35
CA ALA A 106 19.50 -31.16 -41.41
C ALA A 106 19.98 -30.56 -42.73
N GLY A 107 21.02 -29.71 -42.68
CA GLY A 107 21.66 -29.15 -43.86
C GLY A 107 20.81 -28.12 -44.62
N LEU A 108 19.95 -27.39 -43.91
CA LEU A 108 19.08 -26.35 -44.49
C LEU A 108 19.92 -25.20 -45.07
N SER A 109 19.46 -24.66 -46.20
CA SER A 109 20.13 -23.56 -46.91
C SER A 109 19.11 -22.51 -47.36
N GLU A 110 19.58 -21.30 -47.65
CA GLU A 110 18.72 -20.20 -48.12
C GLU A 110 17.95 -20.54 -49.42
N GLU A 111 18.43 -21.48 -50.23
CA GLU A 111 17.74 -21.92 -51.45
C GLU A 111 16.47 -22.74 -51.17
N GLN A 112 16.29 -23.23 -49.93
CA GLN A 112 15.15 -24.04 -49.50
C GLN A 112 14.11 -23.25 -48.70
N VAL A 113 14.28 -21.94 -48.54
CA VAL A 113 13.33 -21.12 -47.77
C VAL A 113 11.94 -21.22 -48.39
N ARG A 114 10.97 -21.65 -47.57
CA ARG A 114 9.56 -21.73 -47.93
C ARG A 114 8.87 -20.43 -47.48
N PRO A 115 8.41 -19.57 -48.40
CA PRO A 115 7.77 -18.31 -48.05
C PRO A 115 6.37 -18.54 -47.46
N LEU A 116 5.99 -17.68 -46.51
CA LEU A 116 4.63 -17.60 -45.95
C LEU A 116 3.77 -16.60 -46.74
N PRO A 117 2.45 -16.81 -46.88
CA PRO A 117 1.69 -18.01 -46.49
C PRO A 117 1.86 -19.16 -47.49
N PHE A 118 1.65 -20.41 -47.06
CA PHE A 118 1.60 -21.58 -47.94
C PHE A 118 0.60 -22.64 -47.47
N THR A 119 0.14 -23.48 -48.40
CA THR A 119 -0.72 -24.63 -48.10
C THR A 119 0.11 -25.90 -47.91
N ALA A 120 0.05 -26.53 -46.73
CA ALA A 120 0.62 -27.83 -46.45
C ALA A 120 -0.41 -28.94 -46.69
N THR A 121 -0.23 -29.74 -47.73
CA THR A 121 -1.11 -30.89 -48.02
C THR A 121 -0.86 -32.06 -47.05
N PRO A 122 -1.81 -33.01 -46.89
CA PRO A 122 -1.59 -34.20 -46.06
C PRO A 122 -0.28 -34.94 -46.43
N GLY A 123 0.62 -35.09 -45.46
CA GLY A 123 1.95 -35.66 -45.63
C GLY A 123 3.08 -34.67 -45.98
N ASP A 124 2.78 -33.38 -46.21
CA ASP A 124 3.82 -32.38 -46.46
C ASP A 124 4.69 -32.18 -45.21
N THR A 125 6.00 -32.05 -45.45
CA THR A 125 7.04 -31.86 -44.44
C THR A 125 7.77 -30.55 -44.65
N PHE A 126 8.02 -29.79 -43.59
CA PHE A 126 8.83 -28.56 -43.61
C PHE A 126 9.55 -28.36 -42.27
N CYS A 127 10.62 -27.56 -42.30
CA CYS A 127 11.43 -27.25 -41.12
C CYS A 127 11.22 -25.80 -40.68
N ILE A 128 11.25 -25.56 -39.37
CA ILE A 128 11.17 -24.24 -38.77
C ILE A 128 12.44 -24.05 -37.94
N ASP A 129 13.27 -23.06 -38.26
CA ASP A 129 14.42 -22.73 -37.42
C ASP A 129 14.02 -21.72 -36.37
N VAL A 130 14.30 -22.04 -35.11
CA VAL A 130 14.10 -21.18 -33.94
C VAL A 130 15.46 -20.89 -33.31
N GLU A 131 15.77 -19.62 -33.14
CA GLU A 131 16.92 -19.12 -32.39
C GLU A 131 16.53 -18.84 -30.94
N TYR A 132 17.39 -19.23 -29.99
CA TYR A 132 17.35 -18.86 -28.59
C TYR A 132 18.57 -18.00 -28.25
N ARG A 133 18.35 -16.81 -27.69
CA ARG A 133 19.38 -15.86 -27.23
C ARG A 133 19.08 -15.46 -25.78
N PRO A 134 19.56 -16.22 -24.77
CA PRO A 134 19.27 -15.93 -23.36
C PRO A 134 19.78 -14.55 -22.92
N PHE A 135 18.97 -13.84 -22.13
CA PHE A 135 19.32 -12.60 -21.44
C PHE A 135 18.50 -12.39 -20.15
N GLY A 136 19.13 -12.45 -18.98
CA GLY A 136 18.50 -12.07 -17.69
C GLY A 136 18.46 -13.16 -16.61
N GLY A 137 19.31 -14.19 -16.71
CA GLY A 137 19.70 -15.11 -15.64
C GLY A 137 18.68 -16.18 -15.23
N ASN A 138 17.55 -16.30 -15.93
CA ASN A 138 16.43 -17.17 -15.54
C ASN A 138 16.18 -18.33 -16.54
N ASP A 139 15.32 -19.28 -16.15
CA ASP A 139 14.74 -20.26 -17.07
C ASP A 139 13.83 -19.53 -18.08
N ASP A 140 14.10 -19.72 -19.38
CA ASP A 140 13.30 -19.15 -20.46
C ASP A 140 12.31 -20.17 -21.00
N VAL A 141 11.03 -19.81 -20.96
CA VAL A 141 9.94 -20.60 -21.53
C VAL A 141 9.21 -19.80 -22.62
N GLY A 142 8.85 -20.48 -23.70
CA GLY A 142 8.10 -19.90 -24.80
C GLY A 142 7.22 -20.92 -25.51
N LEU A 143 6.35 -20.46 -26.39
CA LEU A 143 5.47 -21.26 -27.22
C LEU A 143 5.65 -20.82 -28.67
N LEU A 144 6.20 -21.70 -29.51
CA LEU A 144 6.16 -21.54 -30.96
C LEU A 144 4.76 -21.91 -31.45
N GLN A 145 4.08 -20.95 -32.09
CA GLN A 145 2.74 -21.11 -32.65
C GLN A 145 2.80 -21.03 -34.18
N VAL A 146 2.16 -21.99 -34.85
CA VAL A 146 1.97 -22.00 -36.31
C VAL A 146 0.54 -21.55 -36.59
N ASN A 147 0.37 -20.33 -37.08
CA ASN A 147 -0.92 -19.68 -37.25
C ASN A 147 -1.39 -19.73 -38.71
N PRO A 148 -2.71 -19.77 -38.95
CA PRO A 148 -3.25 -19.60 -40.30
C PRO A 148 -3.13 -18.14 -40.79
N PRO A 149 -3.36 -17.87 -42.09
CA PRO A 149 -3.32 -16.50 -42.62
C PRO A 149 -4.34 -15.59 -41.95
N LEU A 150 -3.90 -14.41 -41.53
CA LEU A 150 -4.77 -13.39 -40.93
C LEU A 150 -5.72 -12.82 -42.00
N GLU A 151 -7.03 -13.01 -41.81
CA GLU A 151 -8.05 -12.29 -42.57
C GLU A 151 -8.41 -10.97 -41.88
N ALA A 152 -8.43 -9.87 -42.64
CA ALA A 152 -8.47 -8.48 -42.15
C ALA A 152 -9.71 -8.07 -41.31
N THR A 153 -10.67 -8.97 -41.06
CA THR A 153 -11.96 -8.67 -40.41
C THR A 153 -12.44 -9.75 -39.42
N GLN A 154 -11.60 -10.70 -39.00
CA GLN A 154 -11.98 -11.76 -38.06
C GLN A 154 -11.13 -11.75 -36.78
N PRO A 155 -11.67 -12.22 -35.63
CA PRO A 155 -10.87 -12.44 -34.42
C PRO A 155 -9.69 -13.38 -34.71
N LEU A 156 -8.61 -13.27 -33.95
CA LEU A 156 -7.43 -14.13 -34.08
C LEU A 156 -7.87 -15.60 -34.02
N SER A 157 -7.75 -16.31 -35.13
CA SER A 157 -8.02 -17.74 -35.23
C SER A 157 -7.00 -18.54 -34.42
N GLU A 158 -7.43 -19.65 -33.82
CA GLU A 158 -6.54 -20.56 -33.09
C GLU A 158 -5.34 -21.02 -33.93
N PRO A 159 -4.17 -21.22 -33.31
CA PRO A 159 -3.00 -21.79 -33.99
C PRO A 159 -3.27 -23.22 -34.48
N ILE A 160 -2.73 -23.54 -35.65
CA ILE A 160 -2.82 -24.87 -36.28
C ILE A 160 -2.04 -25.92 -35.48
N ALA A 161 -0.91 -25.50 -34.89
CA ALA A 161 -0.11 -26.30 -33.98
C ALA A 161 0.75 -25.40 -33.10
N THR A 162 1.07 -25.90 -31.91
CA THR A 162 1.95 -25.24 -30.95
C THR A 162 2.99 -26.20 -30.41
N VAL A 163 4.17 -25.69 -30.06
CA VAL A 163 5.20 -26.45 -29.35
C VAL A 163 5.89 -25.57 -28.33
N ALA A 164 6.07 -26.08 -27.11
CA ALA A 164 6.81 -25.37 -26.07
C ALA A 164 8.32 -25.33 -26.38
N LEU A 165 8.92 -24.19 -26.07
CA LEU A 165 10.34 -23.88 -26.16
C LEU A 165 10.85 -23.71 -24.74
N GLN A 166 11.98 -24.35 -24.43
CA GLN A 166 12.63 -24.19 -23.13
C GLN A 166 14.14 -24.01 -23.29
N GLY A 167 14.69 -23.04 -22.58
CA GLY A 167 16.11 -22.73 -22.44
C GLY A 167 16.45 -22.34 -21.01
N TYR A 168 17.73 -22.42 -20.66
CA TYR A 168 18.24 -21.92 -19.38
C TYR A 168 19.56 -21.21 -19.65
N GLU A 169 19.73 -20.01 -19.08
CA GLU A 169 20.96 -19.24 -19.17
C GLU A 169 22.05 -19.83 -18.25
N ILE A 170 23.25 -20.02 -18.79
CA ILE A 170 24.48 -20.25 -18.02
C ILE A 170 25.26 -18.95 -18.02
N GLY A 171 25.53 -18.38 -16.85
CA GLY A 171 26.13 -17.06 -16.72
C GLY A 171 26.74 -16.80 -15.33
N PRO A 172 27.72 -15.91 -15.23
CA PRO A 172 28.15 -15.42 -13.93
C PRO A 172 27.09 -14.46 -13.35
N GLU A 173 26.90 -14.49 -12.03
CA GLU A 173 26.02 -13.58 -11.28
C GLU A 173 26.87 -12.89 -10.21
N ILE A 174 27.02 -11.58 -10.28
CA ILE A 174 27.85 -10.78 -9.38
C ILE A 174 27.10 -10.42 -8.08
N GLU A 175 27.76 -10.59 -6.93
CA GLU A 175 27.28 -10.02 -5.66
C GLU A 175 28.40 -9.21 -4.98
N LEU A 176 28.05 -8.06 -4.40
CA LEU A 176 28.98 -7.17 -3.70
C LEU A 176 28.69 -7.13 -2.20
N ASN A 177 29.70 -7.37 -1.37
CA ASN A 177 29.53 -7.38 0.09
C ASN A 177 30.66 -6.64 0.86
N PRO A 178 30.37 -5.54 1.58
CA PRO A 178 29.12 -4.80 1.61
C PRO A 178 28.95 -3.92 0.37
N VAL A 179 27.69 -3.61 0.00
CA VAL A 179 27.34 -2.67 -1.09
C VAL A 179 27.60 -1.18 -0.74
N GLU A 180 28.07 -0.89 0.49
CA GLU A 180 28.40 0.45 0.95
C GLU A 180 29.65 0.47 1.85
N LEU A 181 30.56 1.41 1.57
CA LEU A 181 31.73 1.71 2.39
C LEU A 181 31.56 3.05 3.12
N ARG A 182 31.73 3.03 4.45
CA ARG A 182 31.59 4.20 5.32
C ARG A 182 32.89 4.51 6.07
N PHE A 183 33.69 5.43 5.54
CA PHE A 183 34.99 5.80 6.13
C PHE A 183 34.87 6.61 7.43
N GLY A 184 33.76 7.36 7.61
CA GLY A 184 33.62 8.27 8.74
C GLY A 184 34.54 9.51 8.62
N PRO A 185 34.63 10.33 9.69
CA PRO A 185 35.46 11.55 9.69
C PRO A 185 36.94 11.23 9.88
N LEU A 186 37.79 11.71 8.97
CA LEU A 186 39.24 11.54 8.99
C LEU A 186 39.97 12.89 8.99
N ASP A 187 41.10 12.98 9.70
CA ASP A 187 41.94 14.18 9.71
C ASP A 187 42.66 14.38 8.37
N VAL A 188 42.91 15.64 8.00
CA VAL A 188 43.68 15.95 6.79
C VAL A 188 45.11 15.43 6.93
N GLY A 189 45.52 14.59 5.98
CA GLY A 189 46.82 13.93 5.96
C GLY A 189 46.84 12.53 6.59
N ASP A 190 45.76 12.11 7.26
CA ASP A 190 45.58 10.74 7.70
C ASP A 190 45.01 9.88 6.55
N GLN A 191 45.12 8.55 6.69
CA GLN A 191 44.58 7.61 5.71
C GLN A 191 43.83 6.46 6.41
N GLN A 192 42.75 6.02 5.78
CA GLN A 192 41.97 4.86 6.23
C GLN A 192 41.65 3.95 5.05
N GLU A 193 41.62 2.65 5.30
CA GLU A 193 41.31 1.62 4.31
C GLU A 193 40.09 0.82 4.77
N LEU A 194 39.18 0.55 3.84
CA LEU A 194 38.03 -0.36 3.99
C LEU A 194 38.01 -1.33 2.82
N THR A 195 37.30 -2.45 2.97
CA THR A 195 37.27 -3.52 1.97
C THR A 195 35.84 -3.94 1.65
N PHE A 196 35.60 -4.34 0.41
CA PHE A 196 34.42 -5.11 0.00
C PHE A 196 34.86 -6.35 -0.79
N THR A 197 34.01 -7.37 -0.83
CA THR A 197 34.22 -8.59 -1.62
C THR A 197 33.31 -8.58 -2.85
N ILE A 198 33.87 -9.03 -3.97
CA ILE A 198 33.13 -9.37 -5.19
C ILE A 198 32.97 -10.88 -5.22
N GLU A 199 31.75 -11.36 -5.16
CA GLU A 199 31.38 -12.77 -5.14
C GLU A 199 30.65 -13.14 -6.43
N SER A 200 30.66 -14.43 -6.77
CA SER A 200 29.96 -14.96 -7.94
C SER A 200 29.01 -16.05 -7.47
N HIS A 201 27.70 -15.86 -7.64
CA HIS A 201 26.67 -16.86 -7.31
C HIS A 201 26.15 -17.62 -8.52
N GLY A 202 26.53 -17.17 -9.71
CA GLY A 202 26.20 -17.84 -10.97
C GLY A 202 26.96 -19.14 -11.17
N ASP A 203 26.70 -19.78 -12.30
CA ASP A 203 27.23 -21.10 -12.66
C ASP A 203 28.40 -21.05 -13.66
N ALA A 204 28.79 -19.85 -14.11
CA ALA A 204 29.97 -19.58 -14.92
C ALA A 204 31.02 -18.69 -14.21
N GLU A 205 32.21 -18.59 -14.79
CA GLU A 205 33.29 -17.73 -14.29
C GLU A 205 32.94 -16.24 -14.48
N LEU A 206 32.93 -15.50 -13.37
CA LEU A 206 32.78 -14.05 -13.36
C LEU A 206 34.14 -13.40 -13.61
N VAL A 207 34.25 -12.62 -14.68
CA VAL A 207 35.44 -11.89 -15.12
C VAL A 207 35.24 -10.41 -14.87
N ILE A 208 36.08 -9.84 -14.00
CA ILE A 208 36.07 -8.42 -13.67
C ILE A 208 36.95 -7.67 -14.67
N ALA A 209 36.31 -6.92 -15.56
CA ALA A 209 36.97 -6.11 -16.57
C ALA A 209 37.70 -4.92 -15.93
N ALA A 210 37.06 -4.24 -14.97
CA ALA A 210 37.66 -3.14 -14.22
C ALA A 210 36.93 -2.90 -12.90
N VAL A 211 37.67 -2.43 -11.89
CA VAL A 211 37.09 -1.74 -10.74
C VAL A 211 37.59 -0.32 -10.77
N GLN A 212 36.68 0.64 -10.90
CA GLN A 212 37.03 2.04 -11.12
C GLN A 212 36.16 2.99 -10.31
N LYS A 213 36.56 4.27 -10.27
CA LYS A 213 35.72 5.33 -9.71
C LYS A 213 34.76 5.82 -10.78
N GLY A 214 33.48 5.87 -10.46
CA GLY A 214 32.48 6.55 -11.29
C GLY A 214 32.62 8.07 -11.23
N GLU A 215 31.80 8.78 -12.01
CA GLU A 215 31.74 10.23 -11.94
C GLU A 215 31.12 10.70 -10.62
N SER A 216 31.67 11.77 -10.04
CA SER A 216 31.10 12.43 -8.88
C SER A 216 31.20 13.94 -8.99
N ILE A 217 30.17 14.63 -8.50
CA ILE A 217 30.13 16.08 -8.35
C ILE A 217 30.85 16.56 -7.08
N PHE A 218 31.22 15.65 -6.17
CA PHE A 218 31.84 15.98 -4.89
C PHE A 218 33.36 15.86 -4.98
N GLU A 219 34.06 16.98 -4.82
CA GLU A 219 35.53 17.02 -4.87
C GLU A 219 36.21 16.09 -3.84
N ILE A 220 35.56 15.79 -2.71
CA ILE A 220 36.06 14.84 -1.71
C ILE A 220 36.25 13.41 -2.27
N PHE A 221 35.53 13.05 -3.35
CA PHE A 221 35.67 11.74 -3.99
C PHE A 221 37.00 11.56 -4.73
N ASP A 222 37.71 12.66 -5.03
CA ASP A 222 39.06 12.60 -5.58
C ASP A 222 40.08 12.02 -4.57
N ALA A 223 39.78 12.12 -3.27
CA ALA A 223 40.59 11.55 -2.19
C ALA A 223 40.38 10.04 -1.98
N ILE A 224 39.47 9.41 -2.73
CA ILE A 224 39.26 7.97 -2.75
C ILE A 224 40.16 7.32 -3.81
N SER A 225 40.76 6.18 -3.47
CA SER A 225 41.62 5.39 -4.36
C SER A 225 41.44 3.89 -4.11
N ILE A 226 41.54 3.07 -5.15
CA ILE A 226 41.54 1.60 -5.05
C ILE A 226 43.00 1.14 -4.96
N VAL A 227 43.37 0.39 -3.92
CA VAL A 227 44.78 0.07 -3.64
C VAL A 227 44.95 -1.37 -3.15
N PRO A 228 45.71 -2.24 -3.86
CA PRO A 228 46.25 -2.03 -5.20
C PRO A 228 45.12 -1.99 -6.26
N GLU A 229 45.42 -1.48 -7.45
CA GLU A 229 44.50 -1.60 -8.59
C GLU A 229 44.14 -3.07 -8.84
N VAL A 230 42.86 -3.33 -9.10
CA VAL A 230 42.38 -4.66 -9.45
C VAL A 230 42.83 -4.96 -10.89
N PRO A 231 43.58 -6.06 -11.13
CA PRO A 231 43.99 -6.42 -12.48
C PRO A 231 42.76 -6.61 -13.40
N ALA A 232 42.84 -6.09 -14.62
CA ALA A 232 41.85 -6.40 -15.64
C ALA A 232 41.78 -7.92 -15.89
N ASP A 233 40.58 -8.39 -16.22
CA ASP A 233 40.27 -9.81 -16.44
C ASP A 233 40.49 -10.69 -15.19
N SER A 234 40.32 -10.12 -13.99
CA SER A 234 40.37 -10.90 -12.75
C SER A 234 39.18 -11.87 -12.69
N VAL A 235 39.45 -13.16 -12.49
CA VAL A 235 38.41 -14.20 -12.49
C VAL A 235 37.99 -14.58 -11.06
N VAL A 236 36.68 -14.56 -10.82
CA VAL A 236 36.02 -15.07 -9.61
C VAL A 236 35.28 -16.36 -10.00
N ALA A 237 35.58 -17.46 -9.29
CA ALA A 237 34.98 -18.75 -9.59
C ALA A 237 33.49 -18.79 -9.19
N PRO A 238 32.64 -19.56 -9.90
CA PRO A 238 31.23 -19.71 -9.58
C PRO A 238 31.02 -20.32 -8.18
N SER A 239 29.99 -19.84 -7.48
CA SER A 239 29.63 -20.19 -6.09
C SER A 239 30.80 -20.11 -5.10
N SER A 240 31.75 -19.21 -5.34
CA SER A 240 32.96 -19.08 -4.54
C SER A 240 32.68 -18.46 -3.18
N ALA A 241 32.86 -19.23 -2.10
CA ALA A 241 32.85 -18.74 -0.71
C ALA A 241 34.04 -17.81 -0.38
N THR A 242 34.98 -17.63 -1.30
CA THR A 242 36.19 -16.79 -1.17
C THR A 242 36.26 -15.82 -2.35
N GLY A 243 35.34 -14.86 -2.41
CA GLY A 243 35.30 -13.82 -3.44
C GLY A 243 36.59 -12.98 -3.56
N LEU A 244 36.64 -12.08 -4.54
CA LEU A 244 37.75 -11.15 -4.75
C LEU A 244 37.62 -9.95 -3.79
N THR A 245 38.52 -9.84 -2.82
CA THR A 245 38.55 -8.69 -1.91
C THR A 245 39.20 -7.47 -2.56
N VAL A 246 38.46 -6.36 -2.63
CA VAL A 246 38.94 -5.07 -3.10
C VAL A 246 39.16 -4.15 -1.90
N THR A 247 40.33 -3.51 -1.82
CA THR A 247 40.66 -2.54 -0.78
C THR A 247 40.57 -1.12 -1.32
N VAL A 248 39.84 -0.27 -0.61
CA VAL A 248 39.57 1.12 -0.95
C VAL A 248 40.16 2.00 0.14
N ARG A 249 40.95 2.99 -0.26
CA ARG A 249 41.63 3.94 0.62
C ARG A 249 41.03 5.33 0.48
N PHE A 250 40.74 5.96 1.61
CA PHE A 250 40.45 7.38 1.74
C PHE A 250 41.67 8.11 2.32
N ASN A 251 42.16 9.14 1.63
CA ASN A 251 43.31 9.96 2.02
C ASN A 251 43.06 11.45 1.73
N PRO A 252 42.35 12.18 2.61
CA PRO A 252 42.04 13.59 2.41
C PRO A 252 43.28 14.48 2.55
N THR A 253 43.56 15.30 1.53
CA THR A 253 44.72 16.22 1.49
C THR A 253 44.38 17.67 1.84
N LYS A 254 43.09 17.96 2.02
CA LYS A 254 42.54 19.25 2.47
C LYS A 254 41.19 19.01 3.14
N ASN A 255 40.68 20.02 3.85
CA ASN A 255 39.32 19.97 4.36
C ASN A 255 38.32 20.12 3.21
N TYR A 256 37.29 19.29 3.22
CA TYR A 256 36.17 19.36 2.30
C TYR A 256 34.91 19.81 3.06
N PRO A 257 33.95 20.47 2.40
CA PRO A 257 32.67 20.81 3.01
C PRO A 257 31.99 19.57 3.60
N VAL A 258 31.33 19.73 4.75
CA VAL A 258 30.62 18.62 5.41
C VAL A 258 29.57 18.08 4.45
N THR A 259 29.75 16.85 4.02
CA THR A 259 28.82 16.15 3.12
C THR A 259 28.12 15.05 3.93
N TYR A 260 26.78 15.04 3.88
CA TYR A 260 25.96 14.01 4.52
C TYR A 260 25.52 13.01 3.44
N GLY A 261 25.97 11.76 3.54
CA GLY A 261 25.57 10.67 2.63
C GLY A 261 26.65 10.24 1.64
N THR A 262 26.21 9.71 0.49
CA THR A 262 27.06 9.13 -0.56
C THR A 262 27.79 10.23 -1.32
N ILE A 263 29.13 10.16 -1.35
CA ILE A 263 30.00 11.10 -2.06
C ILE A 263 30.37 10.62 -3.46
N GLY A 264 30.07 9.37 -3.81
CA GLY A 264 30.34 8.79 -5.13
C GLY A 264 30.15 7.27 -5.12
N PHE A 265 30.33 6.66 -6.29
CA PHE A 265 30.19 5.22 -6.51
C PHE A 265 31.49 4.65 -7.07
N LEU A 266 31.86 3.46 -6.59
CA LEU A 266 32.82 2.62 -7.31
C LEU A 266 32.03 1.73 -8.27
N GLU A 267 32.51 1.61 -9.49
CA GLU A 267 31.93 0.81 -10.56
C GLU A 267 32.76 -0.46 -10.72
N VAL A 268 32.09 -1.61 -10.66
CA VAL A 268 32.66 -2.92 -10.93
C VAL A 268 32.11 -3.39 -12.27
N LEU A 269 32.94 -3.30 -13.31
CA LEU A 269 32.59 -3.72 -14.66
C LEU A 269 32.91 -5.21 -14.80
N SER A 270 31.95 -6.00 -15.26
CA SER A 270 32.10 -7.45 -15.37
C SER A 270 31.50 -8.02 -16.65
N ASN A 271 31.65 -9.34 -16.85
CA ASN A 271 31.02 -10.11 -17.93
C ASN A 271 29.66 -10.72 -17.52
N ASP A 272 29.14 -10.35 -16.35
CA ASP A 272 27.75 -10.55 -15.99
C ASP A 272 26.88 -9.76 -16.98
N ALA A 273 25.97 -10.45 -17.66
CA ALA A 273 25.26 -9.91 -18.81
C ALA A 273 24.10 -9.00 -18.39
N ASP A 274 23.48 -9.31 -17.26
CA ASP A 274 22.35 -8.60 -16.69
C ASP A 274 22.79 -7.51 -15.69
N GLU A 275 23.91 -7.70 -14.99
CA GLU A 275 24.59 -6.66 -14.21
C GLU A 275 26.03 -6.36 -14.71
N PRO A 276 26.19 -5.78 -15.92
CA PRO A 276 27.51 -5.50 -16.49
C PRO A 276 28.29 -4.43 -15.70
N ILE A 277 27.61 -3.64 -14.89
CA ILE A 277 28.21 -2.64 -13.98
C ILE A 277 27.49 -2.70 -12.63
N ALA A 278 28.18 -3.21 -11.61
CA ALA A 278 27.71 -3.21 -10.23
C ALA A 278 28.32 -2.03 -9.43
N TYR A 279 27.58 -1.50 -8.45
CA TYR A 279 27.96 -0.26 -7.75
C TYR A 279 28.20 -0.44 -6.25
N VAL A 280 29.32 0.08 -5.75
CA VAL A 280 29.57 0.25 -4.31
C VAL A 280 29.44 1.72 -3.92
N LYS A 281 28.53 2.01 -3.00
CA LYS A 281 28.34 3.37 -2.46
C LYS A 281 29.51 3.74 -1.55
N VAL A 282 30.06 4.94 -1.71
CA VAL A 282 31.13 5.43 -0.83
C VAL A 282 30.63 6.65 -0.07
N SER A 283 30.82 6.64 1.26
CA SER A 283 30.66 7.81 2.11
C SER A 283 31.95 8.07 2.90
N ALA A 284 32.39 9.32 2.91
CA ALA A 284 33.57 9.76 3.64
C ALA A 284 33.40 11.21 4.07
N GLN A 285 34.09 11.60 5.16
CA GLN A 285 34.06 12.96 5.69
C GLN A 285 35.47 13.36 6.13
N THR A 286 35.81 14.63 6.02
CA THR A 286 36.96 15.20 6.74
C THR A 286 36.52 15.74 8.09
N GLN A 287 37.41 15.68 9.09
CA GLN A 287 37.22 16.47 10.30
C GLN A 287 37.20 17.96 9.93
N SER A 288 36.07 18.62 10.17
CA SER A 288 35.92 20.06 9.93
C SER A 288 35.50 20.73 11.23
N ALA A 289 36.17 21.80 11.61
CA ALA A 289 35.77 22.65 12.71
C ALA A 289 34.66 23.57 12.20
N LYS A 290 33.47 23.52 12.82
CA LYS A 290 32.31 24.32 12.38
C LYS A 290 31.76 25.13 13.53
N LEU A 291 31.84 26.44 13.42
CA LEU A 291 31.36 27.38 14.42
C LEU A 291 29.88 27.68 14.20
N GLN A 292 29.07 27.39 15.21
CA GLN A 292 27.72 27.92 15.34
C GLN A 292 27.70 28.97 16.44
N VAL A 293 27.19 30.16 16.11
CA VAL A 293 26.97 31.23 17.08
C VAL A 293 25.47 31.43 17.30
N THR A 294 25.01 31.35 18.55
CA THR A 294 23.59 31.49 18.90
C THR A 294 23.39 32.64 19.89
N PRO A 295 22.38 33.51 19.71
CA PRO A 295 21.33 33.48 18.68
C PRO A 295 21.81 33.95 17.29
N MET A 296 21.35 33.28 16.23
CA MET A 296 21.50 33.75 14.84
C MET A 296 20.35 34.73 14.52
N GLY A 297 20.62 35.79 13.74
CA GLY A 297 19.58 36.71 13.28
C GLY A 297 18.59 36.05 12.31
N GLN A 298 17.56 36.81 11.93
CA GLN A 298 16.45 36.33 11.09
C GLN A 298 16.88 35.94 9.67
N ASP A 299 18.01 36.46 9.18
CA ASP A 299 18.73 35.90 8.04
C ASP A 299 19.92 35.09 8.59
N SER A 300 20.12 33.88 8.09
CA SER A 300 21.20 32.99 8.57
C SER A 300 22.61 33.46 8.21
N SER A 301 22.77 34.74 7.86
CA SER A 301 24.03 35.41 7.47
C SER A 301 24.48 36.53 8.41
N THR A 302 23.63 36.98 9.34
CA THR A 302 23.96 38.02 10.33
C THR A 302 23.55 37.57 11.72
N ALA A 303 24.51 37.38 12.63
CA ALA A 303 24.20 37.13 14.04
C ALA A 303 23.90 38.46 14.73
N LEU A 304 22.73 38.60 15.35
CA LEU A 304 22.30 39.80 16.08
C LEU A 304 21.94 39.44 17.51
N ILE A 305 22.54 40.14 18.46
CA ILE A 305 22.16 40.11 19.88
C ILE A 305 21.47 41.42 20.22
N ASP A 306 20.15 41.37 20.32
CA ASP A 306 19.34 42.49 20.76
C ASP A 306 19.13 42.42 22.28
N PHE A 307 19.66 43.41 22.99
CA PHE A 307 19.47 43.58 24.43
C PHE A 307 18.06 44.10 24.75
N GLY A 308 17.28 44.44 23.73
CA GLY A 308 15.93 44.97 23.83
C GLY A 308 15.94 46.43 24.25
N ILE A 309 14.86 46.84 24.90
CA ILE A 309 14.76 48.16 25.50
C ILE A 309 15.46 48.11 26.86
N VAL A 310 16.32 49.08 27.18
CA VAL A 310 17.04 49.12 28.46
C VAL A 310 16.92 50.51 29.09
N ALA A 311 16.40 50.54 30.33
CA ALA A 311 16.13 51.78 31.05
C ALA A 311 17.41 52.39 31.67
N GLU A 312 17.48 53.72 31.68
CA GLU A 312 18.54 54.49 32.32
C GLU A 312 18.70 54.13 33.81
N ALA A 313 19.94 54.14 34.31
CA ALA A 313 20.29 53.91 35.73
C ALA A 313 19.92 52.52 36.31
N THR A 314 19.67 51.53 35.46
CA THR A 314 19.51 50.12 35.86
C THR A 314 20.87 49.41 35.99
N THR A 315 20.87 48.16 36.45
CA THR A 315 22.07 47.30 36.52
C THR A 315 22.61 46.86 35.15
N GLY A 316 21.92 47.23 34.06
CA GLY A 316 22.17 46.78 32.70
C GLY A 316 21.43 45.47 32.38
N SER A 317 21.22 45.22 31.08
CA SER A 317 20.67 43.99 30.54
C SER A 317 21.81 43.05 30.14
N THR A 318 21.71 41.77 30.49
CA THR A 318 22.72 40.76 30.14
C THR A 318 22.16 39.80 29.11
N ARG A 319 22.96 39.48 28.09
CA ARG A 319 22.65 38.47 27.07
C ARG A 319 23.81 37.51 26.95
N THR A 320 23.50 36.24 26.76
CA THR A 320 24.52 35.21 26.56
C THR A 320 24.61 34.89 25.08
N VAL A 321 25.83 34.86 24.56
CA VAL A 321 26.13 34.30 23.25
C VAL A 321 26.77 32.93 23.43
N THR A 322 26.31 31.97 22.64
CA THR A 322 26.86 30.61 22.63
C THR A 322 27.75 30.45 21.43
N PHE A 323 29.02 30.12 21.65
CA PHE A 323 29.93 29.62 20.64
C PHE A 323 29.94 28.10 20.73
N ALA A 324 29.38 27.41 19.74
CA ALA A 324 29.33 25.95 19.70
C ALA A 324 30.15 25.41 18.54
N ASN A 325 30.92 24.36 18.80
CA ASN A 325 31.53 23.58 17.73
C ASN A 325 30.57 22.47 17.32
N VAL A 326 29.86 22.67 16.21
CA VAL A 326 28.99 21.66 15.58
C VAL A 326 29.72 20.85 14.52
N GLY A 327 31.02 21.08 14.38
CA GLY A 327 31.91 20.35 13.51
C GLY A 327 32.42 19.06 14.16
N SER A 328 33.12 18.28 13.35
CA SER A 328 33.77 17.03 13.73
C SER A 328 35.24 17.20 14.14
N GLY A 329 35.86 18.36 13.89
CA GLY A 329 37.24 18.69 14.30
C GLY A 329 37.29 19.77 15.39
N ALA A 330 38.43 19.91 16.10
CA ALA A 330 38.60 20.93 17.14
C ALA A 330 38.60 22.36 16.55
N LEU A 331 37.87 23.27 17.19
CA LEU A 331 37.63 24.64 16.75
C LEU A 331 38.33 25.63 17.67
N GLU A 332 39.04 26.61 17.11
CA GLU A 332 39.65 27.70 17.88
C GLU A 332 38.95 29.02 17.54
N VAL A 333 38.68 29.83 18.56
CA VAL A 333 38.19 31.20 18.45
C VAL A 333 39.19 32.14 19.12
N THR A 334 39.63 33.17 18.41
CA THR A 334 40.68 34.11 18.85
C THR A 334 40.22 35.56 18.77
N GLY A 335 40.87 36.44 19.54
CA GLY A 335 40.70 37.90 19.39
C GLY A 335 39.31 38.44 19.71
N LEU A 336 38.58 37.81 20.63
CA LEU A 336 37.22 38.21 21.02
C LEU A 336 37.21 39.63 21.65
N ALA A 337 36.58 40.60 20.99
CA ALA A 337 36.52 42.00 21.44
C ALA A 337 35.23 42.70 21.02
N ILE A 338 34.91 43.85 21.63
CA ILE A 338 33.78 44.70 21.21
C ILE A 338 34.32 45.95 20.51
N GLU A 339 33.87 46.17 19.27
CA GLU A 339 34.16 47.36 18.47
C GLU A 339 32.91 48.25 18.34
N ASN A 340 33.11 49.52 17.94
CA ASN A 340 32.06 50.53 17.78
C ASN A 340 31.23 50.75 19.07
N ASN A 341 31.89 50.89 20.21
CA ASN A 341 31.28 51.03 21.53
C ASN A 341 31.82 52.28 22.25
N GLU A 342 31.59 53.47 21.67
CA GLU A 342 32.22 54.72 22.10
C GLU A 342 31.83 55.11 23.54
N GLU A 343 30.59 54.85 23.93
CA GLU A 343 30.06 55.13 25.27
C GLU A 343 30.39 54.04 26.31
N ASN A 344 31.08 52.96 25.88
CA ASN A 344 31.41 51.80 26.72
C ASN A 344 30.20 51.15 27.40
N GLU A 345 29.03 51.21 26.76
CA GLU A 345 27.78 50.67 27.30
C GLU A 345 27.70 49.15 27.13
N PHE A 346 28.34 48.58 26.10
CA PHE A 346 28.48 47.13 25.94
C PHE A 346 29.76 46.60 26.61
N THR A 347 29.67 45.53 27.39
CA THR A 347 30.82 44.88 28.06
C THR A 347 30.75 43.36 27.96
N ILE A 348 31.91 42.70 27.97
CA ILE A 348 32.03 41.26 28.20
C ILE A 348 32.21 41.07 29.72
N ASP A 349 31.32 40.33 30.35
CA ASP A 349 31.21 40.23 31.82
C ASP A 349 32.15 39.18 32.43
N GLU A 350 32.95 38.51 31.61
CA GLU A 350 33.82 37.42 32.03
C GLU A 350 35.19 37.46 31.35
N VAL A 351 36.17 36.78 31.95
CA VAL A 351 37.48 36.57 31.34
C VAL A 351 37.39 35.35 30.41
N VAL A 352 37.61 35.57 29.12
CA VAL A 352 37.64 34.52 28.10
C VAL A 352 39.10 34.19 27.78
N GLU A 353 39.43 32.90 27.72
CA GLU A 353 40.77 32.41 27.33
C GLU A 353 41.00 32.61 25.82
N ASP A 354 42.24 32.94 25.41
CA ASP A 354 42.61 33.20 24.00
C ASP A 354 43.86 32.38 23.62
N PRO A 355 43.78 31.40 22.68
CA PRO A 355 42.57 30.97 21.95
C PRO A 355 41.56 30.23 22.84
N MET A 356 40.27 30.44 22.57
CA MET A 356 39.19 29.62 23.09
C MET A 356 39.05 28.35 22.24
N VAL A 357 39.45 27.19 22.78
CA VAL A 357 39.44 25.90 22.07
C VAL A 357 38.18 25.10 22.42
N LEU A 358 37.38 24.76 21.41
CA LEU A 358 36.14 23.98 21.52
C LEU A 358 36.29 22.61 20.85
N GLN A 359 36.11 21.54 21.61
CA GLN A 359 36.09 20.17 21.08
C GLN A 359 34.78 19.90 20.32
N PRO A 360 34.72 18.88 19.44
CA PRO A 360 33.49 18.52 18.74
C PRO A 360 32.30 18.35 19.68
N ASN A 361 31.15 18.92 19.31
CA ASN A 361 29.91 18.94 20.09
C ASN A 361 30.02 19.62 21.48
N THR A 362 31.06 20.42 21.73
CA THR A 362 31.15 21.26 22.93
C THR A 362 30.83 22.72 22.60
N TYR A 363 30.45 23.47 23.62
CA TYR A 363 30.14 24.89 23.49
C TYR A 363 30.74 25.70 24.64
N ARG A 364 30.87 27.00 24.42
CA ARG A 364 31.20 27.99 25.44
C ARG A 364 30.17 29.10 25.43
N LEU A 365 29.66 29.40 26.62
CA LEU A 365 28.80 30.55 26.86
C LEU A 365 29.69 31.76 27.17
N VAL A 366 29.40 32.89 26.53
CA VAL A 366 30.01 34.19 26.82
C VAL A 366 28.90 35.18 27.19
N ASN A 367 29.01 35.75 28.37
CA ASN A 367 28.05 36.72 28.88
C ASN A 367 28.43 38.14 28.47
N LEU A 368 27.51 38.81 27.80
CA LEU A 368 27.59 40.20 27.41
C LEU A 368 26.62 41.02 28.25
N ARG A 369 26.96 42.27 28.51
CA ARG A 369 26.11 43.23 29.22
C ARG A 369 25.99 44.51 28.42
N TYR A 370 24.80 45.10 28.40
CA TYR A 370 24.55 46.47 27.98
C TYR A 370 24.05 47.29 29.16
N LYS A 371 24.66 48.44 29.43
CA LYS A 371 24.24 49.36 30.50
C LYS A 371 23.95 50.74 29.90
N ASN A 372 22.68 51.14 29.87
CA ASN A 372 22.27 52.47 29.47
C ASN A 372 22.74 53.52 30.50
N THR A 373 23.65 54.40 30.08
CA THR A 373 24.26 55.47 30.87
C THR A 373 23.60 56.84 30.66
N GLY A 374 22.62 56.93 29.75
CA GLY A 374 21.86 58.14 29.41
C GLY A 374 21.70 58.29 27.89
N GLY A 375 20.82 59.19 27.44
CA GLY A 375 20.62 59.47 26.01
C GLY A 375 19.19 59.88 25.65
N ALA A 376 18.90 59.97 24.35
CA ALA A 376 17.53 60.22 23.91
C ALA A 376 16.69 58.95 24.04
N GLU A 377 15.44 59.10 24.46
CA GLU A 377 14.51 57.97 24.56
C GLU A 377 14.14 57.45 23.16
N GLY A 378 14.20 56.13 22.98
CA GLY A 378 14.03 55.47 21.68
C GLY A 378 15.29 55.41 20.81
N GLU A 379 16.40 56.00 21.25
CA GLU A 379 17.68 55.91 20.55
C GLU A 379 18.22 54.49 20.55
N VAL A 380 18.73 54.02 19.41
CA VAL A 380 19.27 52.68 19.26
C VAL A 380 20.80 52.75 19.26
N GLU A 381 21.41 52.13 20.26
CA GLU A 381 22.85 51.96 20.34
C GLU A 381 23.26 50.65 19.66
N THR A 382 24.34 50.67 18.88
CA THR A 382 24.82 49.49 18.15
C THR A 382 26.33 49.31 18.31
N ALA A 383 26.78 48.07 18.50
CA ALA A 383 28.20 47.71 18.55
C ALA A 383 28.43 46.39 17.81
N LYS A 384 29.68 45.94 17.67
CA LYS A 384 30.04 44.65 17.07
C LYS A 384 30.91 43.83 18.01
N LEU A 385 30.52 42.60 18.32
CA LEU A 385 31.39 41.61 18.95
C LEU A 385 32.20 40.93 17.84
N VAL A 386 33.51 41.22 17.75
CA VAL A 386 34.41 40.70 16.72
C VAL A 386 35.25 39.54 17.24
N PHE A 387 35.55 38.57 16.38
CA PHE A 387 36.42 37.43 16.67
C PHE A 387 36.95 36.81 15.36
N ALA A 388 37.98 35.97 15.47
CA ALA A 388 38.47 35.13 14.37
C ALA A 388 38.30 33.65 14.73
N SER A 389 38.10 32.79 13.73
CA SER A 389 37.91 31.36 13.94
C SER A 389 38.70 30.50 12.95
N THR A 390 39.04 29.28 13.35
CA THR A 390 39.65 28.26 12.47
C THR A 390 38.65 27.52 11.59
N ASP A 391 37.35 27.80 11.72
CA ASP A 391 36.33 27.34 10.76
C ASP A 391 36.55 27.99 9.38
N ILE A 392 36.90 27.17 8.39
CA ILE A 392 37.25 27.61 7.03
C ILE A 392 36.05 28.14 6.24
N ASP A 393 34.83 27.74 6.60
CA ASP A 393 33.58 28.20 5.99
C ASP A 393 33.09 29.51 6.65
N SER A 394 33.59 29.85 7.84
CA SER A 394 33.16 31.01 8.65
C SER A 394 33.71 32.38 8.21
N ALA A 395 34.35 32.47 7.03
CA ALA A 395 34.84 33.75 6.50
C ALA A 395 33.75 34.86 6.39
N ALA A 396 32.46 34.49 6.49
CA ALA A 396 31.31 35.40 6.51
C ALA A 396 30.88 35.91 7.91
N LEU A 397 31.23 35.25 9.02
CA LEU A 397 30.76 35.58 10.38
C LEU A 397 31.94 35.87 11.32
N THR A 398 32.70 36.93 11.02
CA THR A 398 33.78 37.45 11.90
C THR A 398 33.28 38.42 12.96
N SER A 399 31.96 38.70 12.98
CA SER A 399 31.34 39.61 13.95
C SER A 399 29.88 39.27 14.21
N VAL A 400 29.42 39.52 15.44
CA VAL A 400 28.02 39.51 15.85
C VAL A 400 27.60 40.95 16.12
N ASP A 401 26.51 41.40 15.49
CA ASP A 401 25.96 42.72 15.74
C ASP A 401 25.30 42.76 17.11
N LEU A 402 25.55 43.82 17.86
CA LEU A 402 24.94 44.11 19.16
C LEU A 402 24.04 45.31 19.02
N ARG A 403 22.84 45.25 19.61
CA ARG A 403 21.87 46.34 19.58
C ARG A 403 21.19 46.50 20.92
N ALA A 404 20.91 47.74 21.32
CA ALA A 404 20.03 48.05 22.44
C ALA A 404 19.23 49.33 22.15
N THR A 405 18.01 49.44 22.68
CA THR A 405 17.21 50.68 22.57
C THR A 405 17.12 51.37 23.93
N ARG A 406 17.48 52.65 24.01
CA ARG A 406 17.42 53.44 25.24
C ARG A 406 15.98 53.76 25.62
N THR A 407 15.65 53.64 26.91
CA THR A 407 14.43 54.22 27.48
C THR A 407 14.73 54.93 28.80
N LYS A 408 13.85 55.85 29.21
CA LYS A 408 13.94 56.52 30.52
C LYS A 408 13.20 55.76 31.61
N THR A 409 12.17 54.98 31.26
CA THR A 409 11.30 54.24 32.18
C THR A 409 11.27 52.76 31.86
N ALA A 410 11.37 51.91 32.88
CA ALA A 410 11.30 50.46 32.72
C ALA A 410 9.84 50.00 32.54
N LEU A 411 9.56 49.15 31.53
CA LEU A 411 8.23 48.61 31.19
C LEU A 411 8.31 47.13 30.81
N CYS A 412 7.28 46.36 31.13
CA CYS A 412 7.08 44.99 30.66
C CYS A 412 6.45 44.98 29.26
N ALA A 413 6.96 44.13 28.36
CA ALA A 413 6.40 43.91 27.03
C ALA A 413 6.65 42.46 26.60
N ILE A 414 5.67 41.79 25.99
CA ILE A 414 5.76 40.38 25.59
C ILE A 414 5.49 40.17 24.10
N LYS A 415 5.95 39.04 23.55
CA LYS A 415 5.73 38.59 22.17
C LYS A 415 5.51 37.07 22.11
N LEU A 416 4.65 36.61 21.19
CA LEU A 416 4.42 35.19 20.89
C LEU A 416 5.26 34.72 19.70
N GLU A 417 5.91 33.56 19.83
CA GLU A 417 6.74 32.96 18.77
C GLU A 417 6.57 31.41 18.71
N PRO A 418 6.15 30.82 17.58
CA PRO A 418 5.71 31.48 16.35
C PRO A 418 4.38 32.20 16.55
N VAL A 419 4.14 33.21 15.70
CA VAL A 419 2.92 34.02 15.74
C VAL A 419 1.69 33.22 15.35
N LYS A 420 1.84 32.22 14.47
CA LYS A 420 0.77 31.33 13.98
C LYS A 420 1.21 29.88 14.12
N VAL A 421 0.31 29.02 14.58
CA VAL A 421 0.51 27.57 14.72
C VAL A 421 -0.53 26.82 13.91
N ASN A 422 -0.06 25.91 13.06
CA ASN A 422 -0.92 24.98 12.33
C ASN A 422 -0.65 23.55 12.83
N PHE A 423 -1.68 22.88 13.36
CA PHE A 423 -1.58 21.53 13.88
C PHE A 423 -1.60 20.46 12.77
N GLY A 424 -2.02 20.82 11.56
CA GLY A 424 -2.27 19.93 10.42
C GLY A 424 -3.60 19.21 10.55
N THR A 425 -3.77 18.16 9.74
CA THR A 425 -4.94 17.27 9.80
C THR A 425 -4.74 16.21 10.89
N ILE A 426 -5.67 16.11 11.82
CA ILE A 426 -5.65 15.19 12.96
C ILE A 426 -6.97 14.45 13.02
N GLY A 427 -6.97 13.13 13.22
CA GLY A 427 -8.23 12.37 13.32
C GLY A 427 -9.11 12.80 14.51
N TYR A 428 -10.43 12.63 14.41
CA TYR A 428 -11.33 12.77 15.55
C TYR A 428 -10.96 11.79 16.68
N GLY A 429 -11.03 12.26 17.93
CA GLY A 429 -10.61 11.50 19.12
C GLY A 429 -9.09 11.41 19.31
N LEU A 430 -8.30 12.02 18.42
CA LEU A 430 -6.84 12.12 18.51
C LEU A 430 -6.43 13.47 19.10
N GLU A 431 -5.19 13.59 19.55
CA GLU A 431 -4.66 14.84 20.09
C GLU A 431 -3.24 15.13 19.60
N LYS A 432 -2.93 16.42 19.44
CA LYS A 432 -1.58 16.89 19.10
C LYS A 432 -1.22 18.12 19.90
N THR A 433 -0.02 18.12 20.48
CA THR A 433 0.47 19.25 21.27
C THR A 433 1.56 20.01 20.52
N MET A 434 1.40 21.32 20.41
CA MET A 434 2.38 22.26 19.86
C MET A 434 2.87 23.21 20.96
N THR A 435 4.07 23.76 20.79
CA THR A 435 4.65 24.74 21.74
C THR A 435 4.74 26.11 21.09
N LEU A 436 4.21 27.12 21.77
CA LEU A 436 4.43 28.54 21.52
C LEU A 436 5.35 29.11 22.61
N ASN A 437 6.16 30.09 22.28
CA ASN A 437 7.05 30.75 23.23
C ASN A 437 6.53 32.17 23.52
N VAL A 438 6.34 32.48 24.80
CA VAL A 438 6.08 33.84 25.28
C VAL A 438 7.42 34.45 25.69
N THR A 439 7.87 35.50 25.00
CA THR A 439 9.17 36.14 25.26
C THR A 439 8.98 37.55 25.81
N ASN A 440 9.62 37.87 26.94
CA ASN A 440 9.66 39.25 27.46
C ASN A 440 10.65 40.08 26.61
N ILE A 441 10.13 41.01 25.82
CA ILE A 441 10.89 41.96 25.00
C ILE A 441 11.03 43.35 25.65
N GLY A 442 10.46 43.53 26.84
CA GLY A 442 10.48 44.77 27.61
C GLY A 442 11.78 45.03 28.37
N SER A 443 11.80 46.14 29.11
CA SER A 443 12.93 46.61 29.94
C SER A 443 12.74 46.36 31.44
N ALA A 444 11.57 45.85 31.84
CA ALA A 444 11.24 45.45 33.20
C ALA A 444 10.81 43.97 33.27
N PRO A 445 10.90 43.33 34.45
CA PRO A 445 10.31 42.01 34.66
C PRO A 445 8.80 42.01 34.39
N CYS A 446 8.34 41.00 33.66
CA CYS A 446 6.93 40.70 33.51
C CYS A 446 6.51 39.69 34.59
N SER A 447 5.36 39.93 35.21
CA SER A 447 4.73 38.97 36.13
C SER A 447 3.62 38.22 35.39
N PRO A 448 3.60 36.87 35.42
CA PRO A 448 2.55 36.07 34.80
C PRO A 448 1.17 36.40 35.36
N PHE A 449 0.21 36.44 34.43
CA PHE A 449 -1.22 36.32 34.69
C PHE A 449 -1.82 35.40 33.60
N SER A 450 -3.13 35.18 33.59
CA SER A 450 -3.79 34.06 32.91
C SER A 450 -3.50 33.92 31.40
N VAL A 451 -3.60 32.69 30.92
CA VAL A 451 -3.70 32.34 29.50
C VAL A 451 -5.13 31.93 29.22
N SER A 452 -5.71 32.40 28.12
CA SER A 452 -7.03 31.96 27.66
C SER A 452 -6.96 31.56 26.19
N VAL A 453 -7.80 30.61 25.79
CA VAL A 453 -7.90 30.16 24.40
C VAL A 453 -9.36 30.25 23.97
N GLY A 454 -9.61 31.01 22.90
CA GLY A 454 -10.91 31.03 22.25
C GLY A 454 -10.88 30.20 20.98
N ASP A 455 -11.94 29.44 20.72
CA ASP A 455 -12.16 28.73 19.47
C ASP A 455 -13.36 29.30 18.72
N ARG A 456 -13.35 29.11 17.41
CA ARG A 456 -14.51 29.32 16.54
C ARG A 456 -14.86 27.97 15.92
N PRO A 457 -15.99 27.34 16.30
CA PRO A 457 -16.61 26.37 15.41
C PRO A 457 -17.11 27.13 14.18
N ASP A 458 -16.89 26.61 12.97
CA ASP A 458 -17.28 27.24 11.69
C ASP A 458 -18.80 27.26 11.49
N THR A 459 -19.53 27.88 12.42
CA THR A 459 -20.94 28.18 12.23
C THR A 459 -21.05 29.59 11.69
N ASN A 460 -21.89 29.73 10.67
CA ASN A 460 -22.38 30.98 10.10
C ASN A 460 -23.18 31.79 11.14
N GLU A 461 -22.55 32.19 12.25
CA GLU A 461 -23.09 33.21 13.15
C GLU A 461 -23.27 34.52 12.34
N PRO A 462 -24.48 35.08 12.24
CA PRO A 462 -24.72 36.26 11.44
C PRO A 462 -23.96 37.47 12.02
N GLY A 463 -22.88 37.89 11.36
CA GLY A 463 -22.21 39.16 11.65
C GLY A 463 -20.68 39.13 11.79
N THR A 464 -20.01 37.98 11.72
CA THR A 464 -18.54 37.88 11.86
C THR A 464 -17.85 37.50 10.54
N SER A 465 -16.71 38.11 10.23
CA SER A 465 -16.00 37.88 8.96
C SER A 465 -15.28 36.50 8.95
N PRO A 466 -15.21 35.78 7.82
CA PRO A 466 -14.45 34.53 7.70
C PRO A 466 -12.97 34.72 8.08
N GLY A 467 -12.41 33.83 8.92
CA GLY A 467 -11.00 33.89 9.35
C GLY A 467 -10.69 34.77 10.58
N HIS A 468 -11.72 35.32 11.23
CA HIS A 468 -11.60 36.10 12.45
C HIS A 468 -12.13 35.33 13.68
N CYS A 469 -11.44 35.46 14.80
CA CYS A 469 -11.74 34.92 16.12
C CYS A 469 -12.05 36.07 17.10
N VAL A 470 -12.89 35.81 18.12
CA VAL A 470 -13.17 36.77 19.19
C VAL A 470 -12.40 36.34 20.44
N ILE A 471 -11.74 37.29 21.11
CA ILE A 471 -11.02 37.03 22.37
C ILE A 471 -12.05 36.83 23.49
N PRO A 472 -12.20 35.63 24.07
CA PRO A 472 -13.25 35.36 25.06
C PRO A 472 -12.92 35.99 26.42
N PRO A 473 -13.94 36.47 27.16
CA PRO A 473 -13.74 37.05 28.47
C PRO A 473 -13.46 36.02 29.58
N ASN A 474 -13.96 34.78 29.46
CA ASN A 474 -13.77 33.68 30.43
C ASN A 474 -13.96 32.25 29.85
N ASP A 475 -14.18 32.11 28.53
CA ASP A 475 -14.41 30.79 27.91
C ASP A 475 -13.08 30.17 27.49
N GLU A 476 -12.84 28.93 27.90
CA GLU A 476 -11.72 28.11 27.46
C GLU A 476 -12.23 27.14 26.40
N SER A 477 -11.61 27.19 25.22
CA SER A 477 -11.84 26.19 24.18
C SER A 477 -11.67 24.78 24.74
N THR A 478 -12.63 23.91 24.45
CA THR A 478 -12.54 22.48 24.79
C THR A 478 -11.75 21.69 23.75
N ILE A 479 -11.44 22.31 22.61
CA ILE A 479 -10.76 21.71 21.45
C ILE A 479 -9.28 22.11 21.43
N PHE A 480 -8.97 23.39 21.66
CA PHE A 480 -7.61 23.91 21.86
C PHE A 480 -7.37 24.18 23.34
N VAL A 481 -6.69 23.27 24.03
CA VAL A 481 -6.49 23.30 25.48
C VAL A 481 -5.04 23.61 25.82
N VAL A 482 -4.81 24.57 26.71
CA VAL A 482 -3.47 24.80 27.29
C VAL A 482 -3.20 23.71 28.32
N THR A 483 -2.12 22.94 28.15
CA THR A 483 -1.86 21.79 29.02
C THR A 483 -1.02 22.13 30.25
N ASP A 484 -0.24 23.20 30.18
CA ASP A 484 0.64 23.67 31.25
C ASP A 484 0.42 25.17 31.46
N GLU A 485 -0.22 25.56 32.57
CA GLU A 485 -0.34 26.97 32.92
C GLU A 485 1.01 27.56 33.38
N PRO A 486 1.32 28.81 33.00
CA PRO A 486 2.48 29.54 33.52
C PRO A 486 2.51 29.57 35.07
N PRO A 487 3.67 29.34 35.70
CA PRO A 487 3.79 29.50 37.14
C PRO A 487 3.53 30.95 37.56
N GLN A 488 2.55 31.16 38.44
CA GLN A 488 2.11 32.48 38.92
C GLN A 488 3.07 33.08 39.96
N ILE A 489 4.28 33.41 39.53
CA ILE A 489 5.35 33.96 40.37
C ILE A 489 5.61 35.42 40.00
N LYS A 490 5.55 36.33 40.97
CA LYS A 490 5.85 37.76 40.73
C LYS A 490 7.26 37.94 40.17
N ASP A 491 7.38 38.80 39.16
CA ASP A 491 8.61 39.20 38.45
C ASP A 491 9.39 38.00 37.89
N SER A 492 8.69 36.92 37.53
CA SER A 492 9.33 35.66 37.13
C SER A 492 9.90 35.67 35.72
N MET A 493 9.40 36.52 34.82
CA MET A 493 9.93 36.67 33.47
C MET A 493 10.79 37.93 33.38
N GLN A 494 12.10 37.77 33.56
CA GLN A 494 13.06 38.85 33.36
C GLN A 494 13.13 39.29 31.89
N PRO A 495 13.55 40.53 31.58
CA PRO A 495 13.80 40.97 30.21
C PRO A 495 14.61 39.94 29.43
N GLY A 496 14.08 39.50 28.29
CA GLY A 496 14.71 38.53 27.42
C GLY A 496 14.48 37.06 27.74
N GLN A 497 13.80 36.73 28.83
CA GLN A 497 13.42 35.36 29.13
C GLN A 497 12.21 34.92 28.32
N THR A 498 12.19 33.61 28.03
CA THR A 498 11.13 32.93 27.28
C THR A 498 10.47 31.88 28.15
N LEU A 499 9.14 31.84 28.09
CA LEU A 499 8.31 30.83 28.73
C LEU A 499 7.63 29.98 27.65
N PRO A 500 7.85 28.65 27.62
CA PRO A 500 7.15 27.77 26.70
C PRO A 500 5.70 27.56 27.16
N LEU A 501 4.77 27.71 26.22
CA LEU A 501 3.34 27.50 26.36
C LEU A 501 2.93 26.32 25.46
N LYS A 502 2.45 25.23 26.05
CA LYS A 502 1.98 24.07 25.30
C LYS A 502 0.47 24.15 25.07
N VAL A 503 0.08 24.08 23.81
CA VAL A 503 -1.33 24.06 23.38
C VAL A 503 -1.60 22.71 22.72
N LYS A 504 -2.65 22.04 23.18
CA LYS A 504 -3.12 20.74 22.69
C LYS A 504 -4.38 20.93 21.86
N PHE A 505 -4.39 20.42 20.64
CA PHE A 505 -5.58 20.26 19.83
C PHE A 505 -6.16 18.85 20.05
N ALA A 506 -7.42 18.74 20.46
CA ALA A 506 -8.09 17.48 20.81
C ALA A 506 -9.57 17.47 20.36
N PRO A 507 -9.87 17.28 19.06
CA PRO A 507 -11.23 17.22 18.56
C PRO A 507 -11.94 15.94 19.05
N THR A 508 -13.12 16.06 19.66
CA THR A 508 -13.78 14.92 20.35
C THR A 508 -14.95 14.28 19.60
N SER A 509 -15.50 14.90 18.55
CA SER A 509 -16.53 14.30 17.67
C SER A 509 -16.89 15.23 16.51
N ASN A 510 -17.50 14.64 15.47
CA ASN A 510 -18.17 15.31 14.35
C ASN A 510 -19.47 16.02 14.78
N LEU A 511 -19.45 16.91 15.78
CA LEU A 511 -20.69 17.49 16.32
C LEU A 511 -21.50 18.38 15.34
N TRP A 512 -21.09 18.51 14.07
CA TRP A 512 -21.71 19.45 13.14
C TRP A 512 -21.97 18.83 11.76
N SER A 513 -23.20 19.05 11.30
CA SER A 513 -23.82 18.61 10.03
C SER A 513 -23.24 19.28 8.78
N SER A 514 -21.94 19.58 8.78
CA SER A 514 -21.23 20.21 7.66
C SER A 514 -19.83 19.62 7.57
N VAL A 515 -19.76 18.29 7.43
CA VAL A 515 -18.57 17.63 6.89
C VAL A 515 -18.50 18.06 5.43
N SER A 516 -17.38 18.61 4.98
CA SER A 516 -17.18 18.85 3.54
C SER A 516 -17.16 17.52 2.80
N LEU A 517 -17.44 17.52 1.49
CA LEU A 517 -17.41 16.29 0.66
C LEU A 517 -16.09 15.52 0.72
N ASP A 518 -15.02 16.12 1.26
CA ASP A 518 -13.70 15.53 1.49
C ASP A 518 -13.54 14.87 2.88
N GLY A 519 -14.57 14.82 3.72
CA GLY A 519 -14.52 14.16 5.03
C GLY A 519 -13.77 14.94 6.12
N LEU A 520 -13.40 16.20 5.87
CA LEU A 520 -12.60 17.03 6.77
C LEU A 520 -13.42 18.18 7.40
N THR A 521 -12.91 18.74 8.49
CA THR A 521 -13.51 19.86 9.23
C THR A 521 -12.40 20.79 9.69
N GLU A 522 -12.49 22.08 9.36
CA GLU A 522 -11.48 23.08 9.73
C GLU A 522 -11.79 23.69 11.12
N PHE A 523 -10.77 23.83 11.95
CA PHE A 523 -10.85 24.42 13.29
C PHE A 523 -9.92 25.62 13.36
N LYS A 524 -10.45 26.75 13.86
CA LYS A 524 -9.69 27.98 14.08
C LYS A 524 -9.80 28.42 15.53
N GLY A 525 -8.70 28.92 16.07
CA GLY A 525 -8.64 29.40 17.44
C GLY A 525 -7.66 30.55 17.62
N ILE A 526 -7.73 31.15 18.80
CA ILE A 526 -6.83 32.19 19.23
C ILE A 526 -6.32 31.92 20.65
N VAL A 527 -5.00 31.90 20.81
CA VAL A 527 -4.37 31.92 22.13
C VAL A 527 -4.07 33.35 22.55
N HIS A 528 -4.43 33.67 23.80
CA HIS A 528 -4.29 34.99 24.38
C HIS A 528 -3.54 34.90 25.71
N VAL A 529 -2.50 35.73 25.88
CA VAL A 529 -1.66 35.76 27.09
C VAL A 529 -1.74 37.12 27.73
N THR A 530 -2.01 37.14 29.04
CA THR A 530 -2.11 38.37 29.83
C THR A 530 -0.95 38.45 30.84
N MET A 531 -0.24 39.58 30.89
CA MET A 531 0.88 39.79 31.81
C MET A 531 0.73 41.09 32.62
N LEU A 532 1.23 41.11 33.87
CA LEU A 532 1.23 42.28 34.75
C LEU A 532 2.58 43.01 34.73
N ASP A 533 2.53 44.35 34.65
CA ASP A 533 3.70 45.24 34.75
C ASP A 533 3.70 45.98 36.11
N TYR A 534 4.60 45.60 37.02
CA TYR A 534 4.76 46.27 38.32
C TYR A 534 5.80 47.41 38.30
N ALA A 535 6.53 47.60 37.20
CA ALA A 535 7.59 48.59 37.10
C ALA A 535 7.11 49.97 36.64
N ASN A 536 5.90 50.06 36.10
CA ASN A 536 5.27 51.33 35.72
C ASN A 536 4.82 52.14 36.97
N PRO A 537 5.45 53.31 37.27
CA PRO A 537 5.15 54.11 38.47
C PRO A 537 3.82 54.85 38.42
N ASP A 538 3.16 54.98 37.25
CA ASP A 538 1.87 55.66 37.09
C ASP A 538 0.66 54.80 37.50
N VAL A 539 0.88 53.53 37.89
CA VAL A 539 -0.19 52.55 38.12
C VAL A 539 -0.28 52.17 39.60
N VAL A 540 -1.14 52.88 40.34
CA VAL A 540 -1.46 52.56 41.74
C VAL A 540 -2.55 51.46 41.74
N ASN A 541 -2.17 50.21 42.03
CA ASN A 541 -3.02 49.01 42.25
C ASN A 541 -3.04 47.89 41.18
N GLY A 542 -1.99 47.70 40.35
CA GLY A 542 -1.79 46.43 39.63
C GLY A 542 -2.92 46.01 38.68
N THR A 543 -3.46 46.96 37.90
CA THR A 543 -4.58 46.75 36.97
C THR A 543 -4.20 46.95 35.50
N ASP A 544 -2.91 47.19 35.20
CA ASP A 544 -2.46 47.37 33.82
C ASP A 544 -1.91 46.05 33.28
N PHE A 545 -2.54 45.56 32.20
CA PHE A 545 -2.28 44.26 31.60
C PHE A 545 -1.64 44.47 30.23
N THR A 546 -0.56 43.76 29.93
CA THR A 546 -0.10 43.62 28.54
C THR A 546 -0.87 42.47 27.91
N LEU A 547 -1.77 42.81 26.99
CA LEU A 547 -2.51 41.86 26.15
C LEU A 547 -1.69 41.64 24.87
N VAL A 548 -1.33 40.39 24.58
CA VAL A 548 -0.72 40.05 23.30
C VAL A 548 -1.55 38.98 22.61
N SER A 549 -2.36 39.44 21.66
CA SER A 549 -2.77 38.70 20.48
C SER A 549 -2.01 39.28 19.28
N GLU A 550 -1.81 38.50 18.23
CA GLU A 550 -1.26 38.98 16.96
C GLU A 550 -2.27 38.64 15.86
N PRO A 551 -3.01 39.64 15.32
CA PRO A 551 -2.85 41.07 15.58
C PRO A 551 -3.35 41.51 16.99
N PRO A 552 -2.81 42.61 17.55
CA PRO A 552 -3.20 43.12 18.87
C PRO A 552 -4.68 43.49 18.91
N GLY A 553 -5.42 42.98 19.90
CA GLY A 553 -6.84 43.28 20.10
C GLY A 553 -7.22 43.19 21.57
N LYS A 554 -8.37 43.78 21.92
CA LYS A 554 -8.93 43.73 23.28
C LYS A 554 -9.91 42.57 23.42
N VAL A 555 -10.14 42.12 24.66
CA VAL A 555 -11.22 41.18 24.98
C VAL A 555 -12.53 41.66 24.36
N GLY A 556 -13.19 40.81 23.57
CA GLY A 556 -14.41 41.13 22.82
C GLY A 556 -14.21 41.78 21.44
N GLU A 557 -12.98 41.92 20.93
CA GLU A 557 -12.67 42.41 19.59
C GLU A 557 -12.43 41.26 18.59
N GLU A 558 -12.79 41.46 17.32
CA GLU A 558 -12.48 40.52 16.22
C GLU A 558 -11.02 40.67 15.79
N VAL A 559 -10.27 39.58 15.83
CA VAL A 559 -8.86 39.50 15.44
C VAL A 559 -8.61 38.27 14.57
N SER A 560 -7.54 38.25 13.78
CA SER A 560 -7.20 37.05 12.99
C SER A 560 -6.81 35.89 13.93
N CYS A 561 -7.34 34.71 13.65
CA CYS A 561 -7.01 33.50 14.40
C CYS A 561 -5.54 33.12 14.23
N ASN A 562 -4.89 32.64 15.30
CA ASN A 562 -3.48 32.23 15.28
C ASN A 562 -3.25 30.74 15.53
N LEU A 563 -4.32 29.99 15.78
CA LEU A 563 -4.34 28.53 15.81
C LEU A 563 -5.21 28.02 14.66
N GLU A 564 -4.69 27.07 13.90
CA GLU A 564 -5.40 26.39 12.82
C GLU A 564 -5.18 24.88 12.88
N ALA A 565 -6.23 24.11 12.62
CA ALA A 565 -6.16 22.66 12.53
C ALA A 565 -7.26 22.15 11.58
N THR A 566 -7.10 20.94 11.09
CA THR A 566 -8.13 20.22 10.35
C THR A 566 -8.38 18.89 11.05
N SER A 567 -9.63 18.42 11.09
CA SER A 567 -9.97 17.10 11.64
C SER A 567 -10.80 16.29 10.66
N GLY A 568 -10.66 14.98 10.70
CA GLY A 568 -11.45 14.04 9.90
C GLY A 568 -11.51 12.67 10.55
N VAL A 569 -12.22 11.73 9.92
CA VAL A 569 -12.22 10.34 10.39
C VAL A 569 -10.90 9.69 9.95
N ALA A 570 -10.19 9.03 10.85
CA ALA A 570 -9.08 8.15 10.52
C ALA A 570 -9.56 6.70 10.70
N ASN A 571 -9.46 5.88 9.66
CA ASN A 571 -9.97 4.51 9.69
C ASN A 571 -9.01 3.55 8.99
N MET A 572 -8.63 2.48 9.66
CA MET A 572 -7.71 1.48 9.12
C MET A 572 -8.51 0.29 8.60
N ALA A 573 -8.26 -0.09 7.35
CA ALA A 573 -8.82 -1.29 6.74
C ALA A 573 -7.70 -2.13 6.13
N ALA A 574 -7.91 -3.45 6.00
CA ALA A 574 -6.98 -4.33 5.31
C ALA A 574 -7.72 -5.20 4.32
N ILE A 575 -7.07 -5.50 3.20
CA ILE A 575 -7.56 -6.35 2.14
C ILE A 575 -6.49 -7.41 1.81
N PRO A 576 -6.79 -8.71 1.96
CA PRO A 576 -8.01 -9.25 2.56
C PRO A 576 -8.05 -8.97 4.08
N GLY A 577 -9.27 -8.90 4.64
CA GLY A 577 -9.49 -8.66 6.09
C GLY A 577 -9.36 -9.90 6.97
N GLU A 578 -9.25 -11.07 6.35
CA GLU A 578 -8.97 -12.38 6.94
C GLU A 578 -8.27 -13.25 5.88
N VAL A 579 -7.45 -14.22 6.28
CA VAL A 579 -6.76 -15.13 5.35
C VAL A 579 -7.00 -16.57 5.75
N GLU A 580 -7.68 -17.32 4.88
CA GLU A 580 -7.81 -18.76 4.98
C GLU A 580 -6.95 -19.41 3.89
N PHE A 581 -5.90 -20.14 4.30
CA PHE A 581 -5.03 -20.84 3.38
C PHE A 581 -5.68 -22.14 2.90
N ALA A 582 -5.58 -22.40 1.60
CA ALA A 582 -5.88 -23.72 1.05
C ALA A 582 -5.02 -24.80 1.72
N LYS A 583 -5.52 -26.05 1.72
CA LYS A 583 -4.77 -27.19 2.27
C LYS A 583 -3.40 -27.30 1.61
N THR A 584 -2.36 -27.17 2.43
CA THR A 584 -0.98 -27.11 1.95
C THR A 584 -0.27 -28.43 2.24
N THR A 585 0.49 -28.94 1.26
CA THR A 585 1.23 -30.20 1.44
C THR A 585 2.38 -29.99 2.43
N ILE A 586 2.51 -30.87 3.43
CA ILE A 586 3.62 -30.81 4.40
C ILE A 586 4.96 -30.88 3.66
N GLY A 587 5.84 -29.92 3.94
CA GLY A 587 7.12 -29.74 3.24
C GLY A 587 7.08 -28.73 2.08
N CYS A 588 5.90 -28.20 1.76
CA CYS A 588 5.70 -27.13 0.78
C CYS A 588 5.30 -25.82 1.47
N PHE A 589 5.55 -24.70 0.81
CA PHE A 589 4.96 -23.41 1.17
C PHE A 589 3.60 -23.25 0.48
N SER A 590 2.70 -22.49 1.10
CA SER A 590 1.53 -21.95 0.41
C SER A 590 1.95 -20.92 -0.65
N LYS A 591 1.04 -20.55 -1.57
CA LYS A 591 1.17 -19.29 -2.30
C LYS A 591 1.31 -18.14 -1.29
N THR A 592 2.11 -17.14 -1.63
CA THR A 592 2.13 -15.89 -0.83
C THR A 592 0.79 -15.18 -1.01
N THR A 593 0.09 -14.95 0.10
CA THR A 593 -1.09 -14.10 0.12
C THR A 593 -0.66 -12.68 0.47
N GLU A 594 -0.93 -11.73 -0.42
CA GLU A 594 -0.66 -10.31 -0.16
C GLU A 594 -1.79 -9.67 0.64
N ILE A 595 -1.42 -8.94 1.69
CA ILE A 595 -2.30 -8.13 2.50
C ILE A 595 -1.93 -6.67 2.30
N THR A 596 -2.90 -5.87 1.89
CA THR A 596 -2.76 -4.43 1.69
C THR A 596 -3.55 -3.66 2.73
N VAL A 597 -2.88 -2.79 3.46
CA VAL A 597 -3.45 -1.93 4.51
C VAL A 597 -3.76 -0.56 3.92
N TYR A 598 -5.00 -0.14 4.09
CA TYR A 598 -5.56 1.12 3.60
C TYR A 598 -5.94 2.04 4.76
N ASN A 599 -5.87 3.34 4.50
CA ASN A 599 -6.61 4.33 5.25
C ASN A 599 -7.94 4.58 4.51
N SER A 600 -9.05 4.15 5.09
CA SER A 600 -10.40 4.37 4.56
C SER A 600 -11.08 5.63 5.11
N GLY A 601 -10.36 6.41 5.93
CA GLY A 601 -10.80 7.72 6.42
C GLY A 601 -10.01 8.88 5.82
N ALA A 602 -10.60 10.07 5.87
CA ALA A 602 -10.04 11.30 5.33
C ALA A 602 -8.80 11.83 6.08
N ALA A 603 -8.62 11.48 7.35
CA ALA A 603 -7.48 11.91 8.15
C ALA A 603 -6.33 10.87 8.12
N PRO A 604 -5.06 11.30 7.95
CA PRO A 604 -3.93 10.38 7.93
C PRO A 604 -3.72 9.68 9.28
N LEU A 605 -3.28 8.43 9.25
CA LEU A 605 -2.99 7.62 10.46
C LEU A 605 -1.53 7.18 10.51
N ASP A 606 -1.00 6.93 11.71
CA ASP A 606 0.36 6.45 11.93
C ASP A 606 0.39 4.93 12.14
N LEU A 607 0.94 4.19 11.17
CA LEU A 607 1.18 2.75 11.26
C LEU A 607 2.43 2.48 12.13
N CYS A 608 2.25 1.77 13.24
CA CYS A 608 3.32 1.57 14.25
C CYS A 608 3.91 0.17 14.28
N GLY A 609 3.27 -0.80 13.62
CA GLY A 609 3.80 -2.16 13.56
C GLY A 609 2.81 -3.15 12.97
N ILE A 610 3.37 -4.23 12.43
CA ILE A 610 2.66 -5.41 11.97
C ILE A 610 3.29 -6.58 12.71
N GLU A 611 2.51 -7.27 13.53
CA GLU A 611 3.00 -8.37 14.36
C GLU A 611 2.03 -9.54 14.37
N PHE A 612 2.54 -10.75 14.62
CA PHE A 612 1.70 -11.90 14.88
C PHE A 612 1.18 -11.89 16.33
N ASP A 613 -0.06 -12.32 16.50
CA ASP A 613 -0.67 -12.65 17.78
C ASP A 613 -1.06 -14.12 17.80
N GLY A 614 -0.41 -14.88 18.68
CA GLY A 614 -0.68 -16.31 18.86
C GLY A 614 -0.22 -17.24 17.73
N CYS A 615 0.53 -16.78 16.73
CA CYS A 615 0.97 -17.62 15.62
C CYS A 615 2.10 -18.59 15.98
N GLY A 616 1.97 -19.83 15.51
CA GLY A 616 3.05 -20.84 15.51
C GLY A 616 4.11 -20.57 14.44
N PRO A 617 5.17 -21.40 14.36
CA PRO A 617 6.26 -21.25 13.39
C PRO A 617 5.86 -21.52 11.93
N GLU A 618 4.62 -21.95 11.70
CA GLU A 618 4.09 -22.33 10.39
C GLU A 618 3.60 -21.11 9.59
N PHE A 619 3.30 -19.99 10.25
CA PHE A 619 2.99 -18.73 9.56
C PHE A 619 4.24 -17.87 9.48
N LYS A 620 4.54 -17.33 8.28
CA LYS A 620 5.67 -16.43 8.06
C LYS A 620 5.20 -15.17 7.32
N LEU A 621 5.66 -14.01 7.77
CA LEU A 621 5.50 -12.75 7.04
C LEU A 621 6.61 -12.61 5.98
N LYS A 622 6.26 -12.06 4.82
CA LYS A 622 7.16 -11.72 3.71
C LYS A 622 7.04 -10.24 3.39
N ASN A 623 8.16 -9.63 2.96
CA ASN A 623 8.20 -8.25 2.44
C ASN A 623 7.56 -7.19 3.35
N VAL A 624 7.60 -7.38 4.68
CA VAL A 624 7.08 -6.38 5.62
C VAL A 624 8.00 -5.16 5.59
N PRO A 625 7.49 -3.96 5.23
CA PRO A 625 8.31 -2.75 5.23
C PRO A 625 8.87 -2.46 6.62
N PRO A 626 10.04 -1.81 6.73
CA PRO A 626 10.58 -1.40 8.03
C PRO A 626 9.69 -0.31 8.66
N ILE A 627 8.86 -0.70 9.62
CA ILE A 627 7.93 0.21 10.32
C ILE A 627 8.56 0.69 11.65
N PRO A 628 8.77 2.00 11.84
CA PRO A 628 9.22 2.54 13.12
C PRO A 628 8.15 2.40 14.21
N PRO A 629 8.52 2.05 15.45
CA PRO A 629 7.57 2.06 16.56
C PRO A 629 7.15 3.50 16.88
N CYS A 630 5.86 3.71 17.14
CA CYS A 630 5.37 5.03 17.53
C CYS A 630 5.83 5.40 18.95
N LEU A 631 6.41 6.59 19.09
CA LEU A 631 6.81 7.18 20.36
C LEU A 631 5.74 8.18 20.78
N ASN A 632 5.07 7.93 21.92
CA ASN A 632 3.97 8.76 22.43
C ASN A 632 2.81 8.95 21.42
N GLY A 633 2.49 7.92 20.64
CA GLY A 633 1.39 7.95 19.67
C GLY A 633 1.71 8.60 18.32
N ALA A 634 2.98 8.86 18.00
CA ALA A 634 3.40 9.41 16.71
C ALA A 634 4.74 8.84 16.23
N GLY A 635 5.04 9.01 14.93
CA GLY A 635 6.35 8.69 14.33
C GLY A 635 6.44 7.34 13.61
N GLY A 636 5.30 6.67 13.40
CA GLY A 636 5.18 5.52 12.51
C GLY A 636 5.17 5.93 11.03
N ILE A 637 4.84 4.98 10.14
CA ILE A 637 4.64 5.30 8.72
C ILE A 637 3.28 5.97 8.55
N LYS A 638 3.27 7.17 7.96
CA LYS A 638 2.05 7.91 7.63
C LYS A 638 1.28 7.16 6.52
N LEU A 639 0.12 6.62 6.88
CA LEU A 639 -0.80 5.99 5.94
C LEU A 639 -1.85 7.03 5.49
N THR A 640 -1.87 7.31 4.20
CA THR A 640 -2.84 8.20 3.53
C THR A 640 -3.67 7.39 2.55
N GLU A 641 -4.80 7.93 2.09
CA GLU A 641 -5.65 7.28 1.07
C GLU A 641 -4.89 6.91 -0.21
N ALA A 642 -3.84 7.67 -0.56
CA ALA A 642 -3.06 7.47 -1.79
C ALA A 642 -1.85 6.54 -1.63
N THR A 643 -1.54 6.10 -0.41
CA THR A 643 -0.30 5.36 -0.12
C THR A 643 -0.60 4.14 0.77
N PRO A 644 -1.28 3.11 0.23
CA PRO A 644 -1.47 1.86 0.97
C PRO A 644 -0.14 1.13 1.17
N ILE A 645 -0.10 0.21 2.15
CA ILE A 645 1.07 -0.60 2.45
C ILE A 645 0.74 -2.08 2.22
N THR A 646 1.52 -2.76 1.39
CA THR A 646 1.36 -4.18 1.08
C THR A 646 2.48 -5.01 1.69
N PHE A 647 2.14 -6.18 2.22
CA PHE A 647 3.07 -7.19 2.70
C PHE A 647 2.51 -8.60 2.46
N GLY A 648 3.37 -9.61 2.43
CA GLY A 648 2.98 -10.99 2.17
C GLY A 648 2.87 -11.82 3.45
N VAL A 649 2.06 -12.88 3.41
CA VAL A 649 2.02 -13.95 4.40
C VAL A 649 2.00 -15.32 3.71
N VAL A 650 2.72 -16.29 4.27
CA VAL A 650 2.75 -17.69 3.81
C VAL A 650 2.51 -18.65 4.98
N TYR A 651 1.94 -19.81 4.67
CA TYR A 651 1.72 -20.93 5.59
C TYR A 651 2.57 -22.14 5.19
N VAL A 652 3.20 -22.79 6.17
CA VAL A 652 4.15 -23.90 6.02
C VAL A 652 3.82 -24.98 7.06
N PRO A 653 2.89 -25.90 6.75
CA PRO A 653 2.42 -26.88 7.73
C PRO A 653 3.51 -27.88 8.12
N GLN A 654 3.58 -28.20 9.41
CA GLN A 654 4.42 -29.22 10.02
C GLN A 654 3.62 -30.48 10.38
N ASP A 655 2.31 -30.35 10.53
CA ASP A 655 1.39 -31.47 10.73
C ASP A 655 0.06 -31.27 9.98
N THR A 656 -0.90 -32.16 10.24
CA THR A 656 -2.21 -32.16 9.55
C THR A 656 -3.33 -31.59 10.42
N SER A 657 -3.01 -30.98 11.55
CA SER A 657 -3.98 -30.29 12.37
C SER A 657 -4.30 -28.91 11.76
N LYS A 658 -5.37 -28.28 12.25
CA LYS A 658 -5.72 -26.92 11.86
C LYS A 658 -4.96 -25.94 12.74
N ASP A 659 -4.33 -24.97 12.12
CA ASP A 659 -3.60 -23.90 12.76
C ASP A 659 -4.33 -22.59 12.55
N GLY A 660 -4.48 -21.80 13.62
CA GLY A 660 -5.16 -20.53 13.57
C GLY A 660 -4.48 -19.51 14.46
N CYS A 661 -4.37 -18.27 13.98
CA CYS A 661 -3.82 -17.14 14.72
C CYS A 661 -4.30 -15.81 14.12
N ALA A 662 -3.64 -14.69 14.43
CA ALA A 662 -3.94 -13.42 13.79
C ALA A 662 -2.70 -12.57 13.56
N ILE A 663 -2.80 -11.64 12.60
CA ILE A 663 -1.91 -10.48 12.48
C ILE A 663 -2.59 -9.30 13.19
N ILE A 664 -1.84 -8.61 14.04
CA ILE A 664 -2.24 -7.33 14.63
C ILE A 664 -1.46 -6.22 13.94
N ILE A 665 -2.20 -5.32 13.31
CA ILE A 665 -1.68 -4.08 12.76
C ILE A 665 -1.92 -2.99 13.81
N LYS A 666 -0.86 -2.38 14.31
CA LYS A 666 -0.93 -1.34 15.35
C LYS A 666 -0.93 0.05 14.75
N SER A 667 -1.74 0.94 15.31
CA SER A 667 -1.68 2.36 15.01
C SER A 667 -1.36 3.19 16.25
N GLY A 668 -0.77 4.37 16.02
CA GLY A 668 -0.31 5.28 17.07
C GLY A 668 -1.45 6.14 17.60
N ASP A 669 -2.57 6.10 16.89
CA ASP A 669 -3.72 6.94 17.06
C ASP A 669 -4.68 6.32 18.09
N SER A 670 -5.14 7.12 19.05
CA SER A 670 -6.01 6.70 20.17
C SER A 670 -7.38 6.18 19.78
N GLY A 671 -7.83 6.37 18.52
CA GLY A 671 -9.12 5.93 17.98
C GLY A 671 -9.12 4.56 17.31
N THR A 672 -8.03 4.17 16.65
CA THR A 672 -7.82 2.86 16.02
C THR A 672 -6.53 2.25 16.56
N THR A 673 -6.60 1.65 17.74
CA THR A 673 -5.41 1.14 18.43
C THR A 673 -4.81 -0.09 17.72
N SER A 674 -5.66 -0.90 17.08
CA SER A 674 -5.22 -2.04 16.28
C SER A 674 -6.30 -2.58 15.33
N LEU A 675 -5.88 -3.05 14.15
CA LEU A 675 -6.68 -3.89 13.25
C LEU A 675 -6.20 -5.35 13.36
N THR A 676 -7.13 -6.29 13.48
CA THR A 676 -6.82 -7.72 13.60
C THR A 676 -7.25 -8.46 12.35
N ILE A 677 -6.32 -9.20 11.73
CA ILE A 677 -6.55 -10.03 10.55
C ILE A 677 -6.39 -11.50 10.96
N PRO A 678 -7.49 -12.26 11.08
CA PRO A 678 -7.42 -13.70 11.36
C PRO A 678 -6.67 -14.47 10.27
N LEU A 679 -5.88 -15.46 10.66
CA LEU A 679 -5.19 -16.40 9.78
C LEU A 679 -5.59 -17.82 10.17
N ASP A 680 -5.96 -18.63 9.18
CA ASP A 680 -6.25 -20.06 9.36
C ASP A 680 -5.59 -20.89 8.25
N GLY A 681 -5.04 -22.06 8.61
CA GLY A 681 -4.38 -22.98 7.69
C GLY A 681 -4.51 -24.44 8.13
N GLU A 682 -4.41 -25.37 7.18
CA GLU A 682 -4.44 -26.82 7.45
C GLU A 682 -3.44 -27.57 6.56
N GLY A 683 -2.64 -28.46 7.14
CA GLY A 683 -1.70 -29.30 6.41
C GLY A 683 -2.29 -30.62 5.90
N THR A 684 -1.73 -31.15 4.81
CA THR A 684 -2.03 -32.50 4.29
C THR A 684 -0.77 -33.20 3.76
N TYR A 685 -0.82 -34.53 3.63
CA TYR A 685 0.21 -35.32 2.93
C TYR A 685 -0.13 -35.56 1.46
N ASP A 686 -1.34 -35.22 1.02
CA ASP A 686 -1.79 -35.49 -0.33
C ASP A 686 -1.08 -34.58 -1.33
N THR A 687 -0.45 -35.17 -2.33
CA THR A 687 0.26 -34.47 -3.42
C THR A 687 -0.60 -34.30 -4.67
N THR A 688 -1.79 -34.90 -4.68
CA THR A 688 -2.79 -34.76 -5.73
C THR A 688 -4.09 -34.27 -5.13
N GLN A 689 -4.92 -33.65 -5.96
CA GLN A 689 -6.24 -33.16 -5.59
C GLN A 689 -7.25 -33.57 -6.66
N THR A 690 -8.48 -33.83 -6.23
CA THR A 690 -9.61 -34.00 -7.15
C THR A 690 -10.77 -33.20 -6.60
N ASP A 691 -11.14 -32.18 -7.34
CA ASP A 691 -12.29 -31.35 -7.03
C ASP A 691 -13.49 -31.83 -7.85
N GLU A 692 -14.58 -32.07 -7.15
CA GLU A 692 -15.85 -32.46 -7.76
C GLU A 692 -16.85 -31.31 -7.62
N TYR A 693 -17.31 -30.83 -8.76
CA TYR A 693 -18.41 -29.90 -8.86
C TYR A 693 -19.60 -30.61 -9.49
N THR A 694 -20.79 -30.09 -9.23
CA THR A 694 -21.96 -30.40 -10.06
C THR A 694 -22.34 -29.09 -10.72
N GLN A 695 -22.54 -29.10 -12.03
CA GLN A 695 -23.16 -27.97 -12.72
C GLN A 695 -24.61 -27.88 -12.24
N LEU A 696 -24.86 -27.09 -11.20
CA LEU A 696 -26.19 -27.01 -10.61
C LEU A 696 -27.13 -26.26 -11.56
N SER A 697 -28.41 -26.67 -11.57
CA SER A 697 -29.47 -25.83 -12.10
C SER A 697 -29.64 -24.62 -11.22
N GLY A 698 -29.33 -23.44 -11.75
CA GLY A 698 -29.43 -22.21 -11.00
C GLY A 698 -28.25 -22.03 -10.05
N GLN A 699 -27.54 -20.92 -10.26
CA GLN A 699 -26.38 -20.52 -9.47
C GLN A 699 -26.71 -20.48 -7.98
N GLN A 700 -25.72 -20.70 -7.11
CA GLN A 700 -25.80 -20.12 -5.77
C GLN A 700 -25.49 -18.64 -5.92
N VAL A 701 -26.40 -17.78 -5.46
CA VAL A 701 -26.27 -16.33 -5.64
C VAL A 701 -26.58 -15.63 -4.34
N ASP A 702 -25.65 -14.82 -3.88
CA ASP A 702 -25.85 -13.93 -2.75
C ASP A 702 -26.10 -12.53 -3.29
N VAL A 703 -27.27 -11.97 -3.01
CA VAL A 703 -27.68 -10.66 -3.50
C VAL A 703 -27.81 -9.74 -2.30
N LEU A 704 -27.02 -8.68 -2.27
CA LEU A 704 -27.10 -7.66 -1.24
C LEU A 704 -27.72 -6.41 -1.84
N PHE A 705 -28.93 -6.06 -1.40
CA PHE A 705 -29.54 -4.76 -1.71
C PHE A 705 -29.07 -3.73 -0.67
N ILE A 706 -28.48 -2.65 -1.15
CA ILE A 706 -28.11 -1.48 -0.35
C ILE A 706 -29.08 -0.39 -0.71
N VAL A 707 -30.01 -0.11 0.20
CA VAL A 707 -31.18 0.72 -0.08
C VAL A 707 -31.15 1.96 0.77
N ASP A 708 -31.18 3.09 0.09
CA ASP A 708 -31.32 4.39 0.69
C ASP A 708 -32.67 4.52 1.43
N ASN A 709 -32.59 5.00 2.66
CA ASN A 709 -33.70 5.23 3.57
C ASN A 709 -33.85 6.71 3.96
N SER A 710 -33.41 7.60 3.07
CA SER A 710 -33.72 9.02 3.09
C SER A 710 -35.22 9.30 2.94
N GLY A 711 -35.61 10.55 3.19
CA GLY A 711 -37.01 10.99 3.18
C GLY A 711 -37.69 10.96 1.81
N SER A 712 -36.91 10.98 0.73
CA SER A 712 -37.40 11.03 -0.66
C SER A 712 -37.63 9.64 -1.26
N MET A 713 -37.04 8.59 -0.70
CA MET A 713 -37.04 7.22 -1.24
C MET A 713 -38.37 6.45 -1.11
N SER A 714 -39.47 7.09 -0.75
CA SER A 714 -40.71 6.40 -0.37
C SER A 714 -41.36 5.65 -1.53
N GLU A 715 -41.40 6.28 -2.70
CA GLU A 715 -41.97 5.76 -3.94
C GLU A 715 -41.08 4.67 -4.54
N GLU A 716 -39.76 4.84 -4.44
CA GLU A 716 -38.70 3.96 -4.94
C GLU A 716 -38.66 2.68 -4.11
N GLN A 717 -38.67 2.78 -2.78
CA GLN A 717 -38.75 1.61 -1.87
C GLN A 717 -40.02 0.79 -2.12
N ALA A 718 -41.16 1.46 -2.34
CA ALA A 718 -42.42 0.79 -2.67
C ALA A 718 -42.35 0.09 -4.04
N SER A 719 -41.70 0.72 -5.02
CA SER A 719 -41.50 0.18 -6.37
C SER A 719 -40.55 -1.02 -6.36
N LEU A 720 -39.44 -0.94 -5.64
CA LEU A 720 -38.48 -2.03 -5.41
C LEU A 720 -39.18 -3.22 -4.74
N GLY A 721 -39.87 -2.99 -3.62
CA GLY A 721 -40.58 -4.03 -2.89
C GLY A 721 -41.68 -4.72 -3.70
N SER A 722 -42.41 -3.98 -4.54
CA SER A 722 -43.49 -4.53 -5.37
C SER A 722 -42.99 -5.33 -6.57
N ASN A 723 -41.78 -5.04 -7.06
CA ASN A 723 -41.23 -5.64 -8.28
C ASN A 723 -40.16 -6.73 -8.04
N ILE A 724 -39.83 -7.06 -6.78
CA ILE A 724 -38.86 -8.12 -6.46
C ILE A 724 -39.18 -9.47 -7.10
N SER A 725 -40.47 -9.75 -7.37
CA SER A 725 -40.88 -10.96 -8.08
C SER A 725 -40.35 -11.05 -9.51
N SER A 726 -40.07 -9.91 -10.17
CA SER A 726 -39.45 -9.86 -11.50
C SER A 726 -37.96 -10.23 -11.45
N PHE A 727 -37.29 -9.89 -10.35
CA PHE A 727 -35.90 -10.31 -10.08
C PHE A 727 -35.82 -11.83 -9.85
N VAL A 728 -36.58 -12.36 -8.88
CA VAL A 728 -36.55 -13.79 -8.55
C VAL A 728 -37.32 -14.67 -9.53
N GLY A 729 -38.11 -14.10 -10.44
CA GLY A 729 -38.82 -14.85 -11.48
C GLY A 729 -37.87 -15.65 -12.38
N GLN A 730 -36.66 -15.13 -12.61
CA GLN A 730 -35.59 -15.87 -13.28
C GLN A 730 -35.05 -16.99 -12.38
N ALA A 731 -34.77 -16.73 -11.11
CA ALA A 731 -34.34 -17.76 -10.14
C ALA A 731 -35.32 -18.95 -10.06
N ALA A 732 -36.62 -18.70 -10.11
CA ALA A 732 -37.65 -19.75 -10.11
C ALA A 732 -37.66 -20.59 -11.40
N GLN A 733 -37.27 -20.00 -12.54
CA GLN A 733 -37.16 -20.71 -13.82
C GLN A 733 -35.95 -21.67 -13.82
N TRP A 734 -34.87 -21.30 -13.14
CA TRP A 734 -33.61 -22.05 -13.10
C TRP A 734 -33.42 -22.90 -11.84
N GLN A 735 -34.37 -22.88 -10.90
CA GLN A 735 -34.28 -23.52 -9.57
C GLN A 735 -33.08 -23.05 -8.73
N THR A 736 -32.67 -21.80 -8.90
CA THR A 736 -31.52 -21.15 -8.26
C THR A 736 -31.65 -21.09 -6.73
N ASP A 737 -30.56 -21.42 -6.05
CA ASP A 737 -30.44 -21.27 -4.60
C ASP A 737 -29.86 -19.90 -4.20
N TYR A 738 -30.72 -18.93 -3.93
CA TYR A 738 -30.31 -17.57 -3.61
C TYR A 738 -30.32 -17.27 -2.11
N HIS A 739 -29.46 -16.35 -1.68
CA HIS A 739 -29.58 -15.58 -0.46
C HIS A 739 -29.83 -14.11 -0.85
N ILE A 740 -30.90 -13.49 -0.37
CA ILE A 740 -31.19 -12.07 -0.63
C ILE A 740 -31.22 -11.32 0.70
N GLY A 741 -30.27 -10.42 0.88
CA GLY A 741 -30.11 -9.54 2.03
C GLY A 741 -30.43 -8.10 1.70
N VAL A 742 -30.79 -7.31 2.71
CA VAL A 742 -31.04 -5.87 2.59
C VAL A 742 -30.29 -5.15 3.70
N VAL A 743 -29.58 -4.06 3.38
CA VAL A 743 -28.97 -3.11 4.32
C VAL A 743 -29.35 -1.68 3.92
N SER A 744 -29.30 -0.75 4.88
CA SER A 744 -29.46 0.70 4.58
C SER A 744 -28.12 1.34 4.21
N THR A 745 -28.18 2.58 3.71
CA THR A 745 -27.02 3.47 3.49
C THR A 745 -26.53 4.16 4.77
N ASP A 746 -27.19 3.91 5.91
CA ASP A 746 -26.91 4.56 7.19
C ASP A 746 -25.63 4.03 7.84
N VAL A 747 -24.53 4.73 7.59
CA VAL A 747 -23.29 4.58 8.33
C VAL A 747 -23.07 5.87 9.12
N ASP A 748 -23.19 5.80 10.44
CA ASP A 748 -22.78 6.87 11.34
C ASP A 748 -22.00 6.30 12.52
N GLU A 749 -21.14 7.10 13.16
CA GLU A 749 -20.26 6.66 14.24
C GLU A 749 -21.02 6.19 15.51
N THR A 750 -22.31 6.52 15.61
CA THR A 750 -23.18 6.10 16.72
C THR A 750 -24.00 4.85 16.40
N ASN A 751 -24.09 4.47 15.12
CA ASN A 751 -24.82 3.32 14.63
C ASN A 751 -23.98 2.05 14.75
N THR A 752 -24.09 1.39 15.90
CA THR A 752 -23.44 0.09 16.15
C THR A 752 -23.97 -1.05 15.28
N GLU A 753 -25.05 -0.82 14.53
CA GLU A 753 -25.72 -1.78 13.65
C GLU A 753 -25.46 -1.47 12.16
N ALA A 754 -24.54 -0.56 11.84
CA ALA A 754 -24.17 -0.26 10.46
C ALA A 754 -23.71 -1.53 9.70
N GLY A 755 -24.25 -1.71 8.49
CA GLY A 755 -24.04 -2.91 7.67
C GLY A 755 -24.76 -4.17 8.15
N TRP A 756 -25.61 -4.10 9.20
CA TRP A 756 -26.41 -5.25 9.62
C TRP A 756 -27.53 -5.55 8.63
N LEU A 757 -27.65 -6.82 8.25
CA LEU A 757 -28.78 -7.31 7.48
C LEU A 757 -30.10 -7.07 8.21
N GLN A 758 -31.03 -6.48 7.47
CA GLN A 758 -32.30 -5.98 7.97
C GLN A 758 -33.37 -7.06 7.91
N HIS A 759 -34.33 -6.98 8.83
CA HIS A 759 -35.46 -7.91 8.90
C HIS A 759 -36.74 -7.18 9.30
N ASP A 760 -37.91 -7.73 8.95
CA ASP A 760 -39.21 -7.05 9.13
C ASP A 760 -39.74 -7.00 10.59
N GLY A 761 -38.88 -7.27 11.58
CA GLY A 761 -39.22 -7.34 13.01
C GLY A 761 -40.15 -8.49 13.44
N GLY A 762 -40.96 -9.04 12.53
CA GLY A 762 -41.91 -10.12 12.77
C GLY A 762 -41.35 -11.52 12.49
N ASN A 763 -40.40 -11.61 11.55
CA ASN A 763 -39.63 -12.80 11.23
C ASN A 763 -38.14 -12.46 11.45
N GLN A 764 -37.45 -13.18 12.34
CA GLN A 764 -36.01 -12.93 12.61
C GLN A 764 -35.09 -13.42 11.47
N SER A 765 -35.64 -13.70 10.28
CA SER A 765 -34.88 -14.11 9.10
C SER A 765 -34.19 -12.87 8.51
N ARG A 766 -32.86 -12.82 8.62
CA ARG A 766 -32.04 -11.68 8.19
C ARG A 766 -31.83 -11.61 6.67
N PHE A 767 -32.07 -12.72 5.98
CA PHE A 767 -32.06 -12.81 4.53
C PHE A 767 -33.09 -13.83 4.05
N PHE A 768 -33.44 -13.76 2.78
CA PHE A 768 -34.39 -14.65 2.11
C PHE A 768 -33.64 -15.75 1.37
N THR A 769 -34.18 -16.97 1.41
CA THR A 769 -33.62 -18.12 0.70
C THR A 769 -34.60 -18.66 -0.34
N SER A 770 -34.12 -19.52 -1.23
CA SER A 770 -34.97 -20.29 -2.15
C SER A 770 -36.10 -21.05 -1.43
N THR A 771 -35.86 -21.47 -0.18
CA THR A 771 -36.82 -22.21 0.65
C THR A 771 -37.81 -21.28 1.37
N THR A 772 -37.35 -20.13 1.88
CA THR A 772 -38.23 -19.18 2.59
C THR A 772 -39.03 -18.28 1.64
N GLY A 773 -38.55 -18.09 0.41
CA GLY A 773 -39.15 -17.19 -0.58
C GLY A 773 -38.95 -15.70 -0.24
N THR A 774 -39.34 -14.80 -1.15
CA THR A 774 -39.16 -13.34 -1.00
C THR A 774 -40.42 -12.60 -0.54
N SER A 775 -41.42 -13.30 0.01
CA SER A 775 -42.72 -12.70 0.39
C SER A 775 -42.59 -11.61 1.47
N GLY A 776 -41.55 -11.67 2.31
CA GLY A 776 -41.23 -10.64 3.31
C GLY A 776 -40.29 -9.53 2.81
N PHE A 777 -39.82 -9.57 1.56
CA PHE A 777 -38.84 -8.59 1.08
C PHE A 777 -39.39 -7.16 1.11
N ALA A 778 -40.63 -6.96 0.66
CA ALA A 778 -41.29 -5.66 0.69
C ALA A 778 -41.50 -5.13 2.12
N SER A 779 -41.74 -6.02 3.10
CA SER A 779 -41.86 -5.60 4.50
C SER A 779 -40.50 -5.24 5.11
N THR A 780 -39.43 -5.96 4.75
CA THR A 780 -38.06 -5.62 5.16
C THR A 780 -37.60 -4.28 4.57
N VAL A 781 -37.78 -4.04 3.27
CA VAL A 781 -37.44 -2.74 2.65
C VAL A 781 -38.21 -1.60 3.31
N LYS A 782 -39.51 -1.79 3.57
CA LYS A 782 -40.33 -0.80 4.27
C LYS A 782 -39.89 -0.59 5.73
N ALA A 783 -39.29 -1.59 6.37
CA ALA A 783 -38.84 -1.51 7.76
C ALA A 783 -37.58 -0.64 7.92
N LEU A 784 -36.82 -0.39 6.84
CA LEU A 784 -35.71 0.58 6.82
C LEU A 784 -36.16 1.99 7.22
N GLY A 785 -37.42 2.31 6.93
CA GLY A 785 -37.99 3.62 7.17
C GLY A 785 -37.53 4.67 6.14
N MET A 786 -37.75 5.93 6.50
CA MET A 786 -37.45 7.12 5.69
C MET A 786 -36.82 8.20 6.58
N SER A 787 -36.07 7.79 7.60
CA SER A 787 -35.47 8.65 8.62
C SER A 787 -33.98 8.36 8.76
N GLY A 788 -33.36 7.89 7.68
CA GLY A 788 -31.94 7.66 7.59
C GLY A 788 -31.13 8.95 7.72
N SER A 789 -29.81 8.78 7.69
CA SER A 789 -28.82 9.84 7.62
C SER A 789 -29.11 10.78 6.45
N GLY A 790 -28.66 12.04 6.53
CA GLY A 790 -28.64 12.95 5.38
C GLY A 790 -27.32 12.90 4.60
N THR A 791 -26.61 11.79 4.73
CA THR A 791 -25.36 11.47 4.04
C THR A 791 -25.33 9.96 3.86
N GLU A 792 -25.52 9.53 2.62
CA GLU A 792 -25.82 8.17 2.24
C GLU A 792 -24.52 7.44 1.94
N GLN A 793 -24.06 6.59 2.85
CA GLN A 793 -22.77 5.90 2.72
C GLN A 793 -22.96 4.46 2.23
N GLY A 794 -23.56 4.29 1.04
CA GLY A 794 -23.90 2.97 0.52
C GLY A 794 -22.70 2.07 0.27
N LEU A 795 -21.59 2.62 -0.26
CA LEU A 795 -20.37 1.84 -0.48
C LEU A 795 -19.76 1.34 0.84
N GLU A 796 -19.71 2.19 1.87
CA GLU A 796 -19.24 1.79 3.20
C GLU A 796 -20.19 0.82 3.89
N ALA A 797 -21.50 1.00 3.77
CA ALA A 797 -22.49 0.07 4.30
C ALA A 797 -22.36 -1.32 3.69
N ALA A 798 -22.18 -1.41 2.36
CA ALA A 798 -21.89 -2.66 1.67
C ALA A 798 -20.60 -3.30 2.19
N ARG A 799 -19.53 -2.49 2.34
CA ARG A 799 -18.24 -2.94 2.85
C ARG A 799 -18.36 -3.55 4.24
N MET A 800 -19.01 -2.84 5.17
CA MET A 800 -19.25 -3.30 6.54
C MET A 800 -20.14 -4.54 6.58
N ALA A 801 -21.13 -4.64 5.70
CA ALA A 801 -22.01 -5.81 5.64
C ALA A 801 -21.28 -7.09 5.23
N LEU A 802 -20.24 -6.95 4.41
CA LEU A 802 -19.51 -8.05 3.78
C LEU A 802 -18.16 -8.33 4.45
N SER A 803 -17.79 -7.57 5.49
CA SER A 803 -16.54 -7.75 6.22
C SER A 803 -16.76 -8.28 7.63
N PHE A 804 -15.69 -8.81 8.22
CA PHE A 804 -15.59 -8.94 9.66
C PHE A 804 -15.83 -7.56 10.33
N PRO A 805 -16.52 -7.49 11.48
CA PRO A 805 -17.05 -8.60 12.28
C PRO A 805 -18.44 -9.10 11.87
N ASN A 806 -19.11 -8.45 10.93
CA ASN A 806 -20.49 -8.80 10.57
C ASN A 806 -20.59 -10.19 9.93
N THR A 807 -19.59 -10.60 9.14
CA THR A 807 -19.54 -11.94 8.52
C THR A 807 -18.91 -13.02 9.39
N ALA A 808 -18.48 -12.70 10.62
CA ALA A 808 -17.68 -13.59 11.46
C ALA A 808 -18.34 -14.97 11.67
N GLN A 809 -17.59 -16.04 11.38
CA GLN A 809 -18.04 -17.41 11.61
C GLN A 809 -18.20 -17.71 13.12
N PRO A 810 -19.05 -18.69 13.48
CA PRO A 810 -19.15 -19.22 14.84
C PRO A 810 -17.79 -19.68 15.34
N SER A 811 -17.58 -19.63 16.65
CA SER A 811 -16.42 -20.29 17.26
C SER A 811 -16.39 -21.78 16.88
N ASP A 812 -15.22 -22.40 16.77
CA ASP A 812 -15.09 -23.86 16.66
C ASP A 812 -14.58 -24.44 18.01
N PRO A 813 -15.36 -25.29 18.72
CA PRO A 813 -16.71 -25.73 18.39
C PRO A 813 -17.76 -24.61 18.56
N PRO A 814 -18.90 -24.68 17.83
CA PRO A 814 -19.96 -23.67 17.89
C PRO A 814 -20.46 -23.44 19.32
N LYS A 815 -20.28 -22.22 19.83
CA LYS A 815 -20.77 -21.82 21.16
C LYS A 815 -22.22 -21.37 21.06
N SER A 816 -23.12 -22.10 21.72
CA SER A 816 -24.50 -21.68 21.89
C SER A 816 -24.62 -20.49 22.85
N CYS A 817 -25.65 -19.67 22.66
CA CYS A 817 -25.86 -18.46 23.44
C CYS A 817 -27.34 -18.19 23.69
N ASN A 818 -27.66 -17.40 24.71
CA ASN A 818 -29.01 -16.88 24.93
C ASN A 818 -29.07 -15.36 24.71
N THR A 819 -27.98 -14.67 25.05
CA THR A 819 -27.82 -13.21 24.96
C THR A 819 -26.42 -12.86 24.44
N ASP A 820 -26.24 -11.63 23.95
CA ASP A 820 -24.95 -11.17 23.44
C ASP A 820 -23.83 -11.19 24.49
N ALA A 821 -24.19 -11.12 25.77
CA ALA A 821 -23.23 -11.22 26.88
C ALA A 821 -22.56 -12.60 26.96
N ASP A 822 -23.14 -13.63 26.34
CA ASP A 822 -22.54 -14.97 26.28
C ASP A 822 -21.41 -15.05 25.25
N CYS A 823 -21.27 -14.03 24.38
CA CYS A 823 -20.35 -14.04 23.24
C CYS A 823 -19.11 -13.18 23.49
N ILE A 824 -17.97 -13.66 23.01
CA ILE A 824 -16.73 -12.88 23.02
C ILE A 824 -16.83 -11.87 21.89
N LYS A 825 -16.75 -10.58 22.24
CA LYS A 825 -16.78 -9.49 21.27
C LYS A 825 -15.67 -9.68 20.23
N PRO A 826 -15.92 -9.36 18.95
CA PRO A 826 -17.08 -8.64 18.43
C PRO A 826 -18.32 -9.51 18.09
N ARG A 827 -18.31 -10.82 18.35
CA ARG A 827 -19.46 -11.70 18.05
C ARG A 827 -20.69 -11.36 18.91
N VAL A 828 -21.87 -11.57 18.35
CA VAL A 828 -23.19 -11.38 18.99
C VAL A 828 -24.00 -12.67 18.96
N CYS A 829 -25.07 -12.73 19.75
CA CYS A 829 -25.87 -13.93 19.88
C CYS A 829 -26.96 -13.98 18.80
N VAL A 830 -26.67 -14.65 17.70
CA VAL A 830 -27.53 -14.66 16.51
C VAL A 830 -28.36 -15.95 16.42
N PRO A 831 -29.63 -15.88 15.99
CA PRO A 831 -30.37 -17.07 15.60
C PRO A 831 -29.81 -17.64 14.29
N SER A 832 -29.67 -18.98 14.22
CA SER A 832 -29.31 -19.68 12.98
C SER A 832 -30.50 -19.73 12.04
N VAL A 833 -30.25 -19.45 10.75
CA VAL A 833 -31.24 -19.56 9.68
C VAL A 833 -31.39 -21.03 9.24
N LEU A 834 -30.33 -21.82 9.41
CA LEU A 834 -30.31 -23.26 9.10
C LEU A 834 -30.98 -24.14 10.18
N ASN A 835 -30.87 -23.76 11.46
CA ASN A 835 -31.39 -24.55 12.58
C ASN A 835 -32.37 -23.76 13.44
N ALA A 836 -33.66 -23.89 13.15
CA ALA A 836 -34.72 -23.20 13.87
C ALA A 836 -34.66 -23.44 15.40
N GLY A 837 -34.62 -22.36 16.18
CA GLY A 837 -34.56 -22.41 17.65
C GLY A 837 -33.16 -22.52 18.25
N VAL A 838 -32.10 -22.54 17.43
CA VAL A 838 -30.70 -22.52 17.88
C VAL A 838 -30.13 -21.11 17.73
N LYS A 839 -29.41 -20.66 18.76
CA LYS A 839 -28.62 -19.42 18.71
C LYS A 839 -27.15 -19.71 18.99
N VAL A 840 -26.27 -19.06 18.24
CA VAL A 840 -24.82 -19.23 18.33
C VAL A 840 -24.11 -17.88 18.37
N CYS A 841 -22.91 -17.85 18.94
CA CYS A 841 -22.06 -16.67 18.91
C CYS A 841 -21.38 -16.55 17.54
N ALA A 842 -21.79 -15.58 16.73
CA ALA A 842 -21.26 -15.29 15.40
C ALA A 842 -21.43 -13.79 15.05
N GLY A 843 -21.02 -13.39 13.85
CA GLY A 843 -21.34 -12.07 13.29
C GLY A 843 -22.83 -11.96 12.92
N TRP A 844 -23.37 -10.74 12.86
CA TRP A 844 -24.80 -10.54 12.54
C TRP A 844 -25.17 -11.08 11.15
N ASN A 845 -24.29 -10.92 10.16
CA ASN A 845 -24.50 -11.35 8.78
C ASN A 845 -23.97 -12.77 8.50
N TRP A 846 -23.59 -13.52 9.55
CA TRP A 846 -23.19 -14.92 9.39
C TRP A 846 -24.28 -15.74 8.67
N GLU A 847 -23.86 -16.73 7.87
CA GLU A 847 -24.62 -17.54 6.90
C GLU A 847 -25.05 -16.81 5.61
N PHE A 848 -24.90 -15.49 5.49
CA PHE A 848 -25.29 -14.78 4.25
C PHE A 848 -24.35 -15.07 3.09
N LEU A 849 -23.05 -14.79 3.26
CA LEU A 849 -22.05 -14.93 2.21
C LEU A 849 -21.58 -16.39 2.12
N ARG A 850 -21.71 -17.00 0.94
CA ARG A 850 -21.29 -18.36 0.63
C ARG A 850 -20.07 -18.32 -0.31
N SER A 851 -19.06 -19.15 -0.07
CA SER A 851 -17.80 -19.14 -0.83
C SER A 851 -17.99 -19.35 -2.34
N ASP A 852 -18.85 -20.29 -2.73
CA ASP A 852 -19.07 -20.68 -4.13
C ASP A 852 -20.15 -19.88 -4.87
N ALA A 853 -20.85 -18.98 -4.16
CA ALA A 853 -21.94 -18.18 -4.72
C ALA A 853 -21.42 -16.93 -5.45
N VAL A 854 -22.09 -16.55 -6.55
CA VAL A 854 -21.90 -15.23 -7.16
C VAL A 854 -22.45 -14.17 -6.20
N LEU A 855 -21.72 -13.09 -6.01
CA LEU A 855 -22.13 -11.96 -5.18
C LEU A 855 -22.60 -10.80 -6.07
N GLU A 856 -23.85 -10.42 -5.88
CA GLU A 856 -24.51 -9.36 -6.62
C GLU A 856 -24.84 -8.22 -5.67
N LEU A 857 -24.17 -7.09 -5.80
CA LEU A 857 -24.45 -5.89 -5.01
C LEU A 857 -25.43 -5.02 -5.81
N VAL A 858 -26.49 -4.52 -5.18
CA VAL A 858 -27.46 -3.64 -5.84
C VAL A 858 -27.63 -2.38 -5.01
N PHE A 859 -26.96 -1.31 -5.43
CA PHE A 859 -27.09 0.03 -4.84
C PHE A 859 -28.35 0.71 -5.36
N VAL A 860 -29.20 1.21 -4.47
CA VAL A 860 -30.44 1.90 -4.80
C VAL A 860 -30.50 3.19 -3.98
N SER A 861 -30.29 4.33 -4.63
CA SER A 861 -30.29 5.65 -3.99
C SER A 861 -30.64 6.75 -5.00
N ASP A 862 -31.37 7.76 -4.55
CA ASP A 862 -31.62 9.00 -5.30
C ASP A 862 -30.57 10.09 -5.00
N GLU A 863 -29.62 9.81 -4.11
CA GLU A 863 -28.51 10.68 -3.71
C GLU A 863 -27.13 10.10 -4.11
N GLU A 864 -26.08 10.92 -4.01
CA GLU A 864 -24.70 10.49 -4.27
C GLU A 864 -24.13 9.75 -3.05
N ASP A 865 -23.23 8.79 -3.27
CA ASP A 865 -22.53 8.11 -2.18
C ASP A 865 -21.63 9.08 -1.41
N GLY A 866 -21.91 9.26 -0.11
CA GLY A 866 -21.11 10.04 0.82
C GLY A 866 -19.99 9.27 1.52
N SER A 867 -19.68 8.04 1.09
CA SER A 867 -18.67 7.22 1.75
C SER A 867 -17.28 7.85 1.62
N LEU A 868 -16.52 7.91 2.71
CA LEU A 868 -15.25 8.66 2.77
C LEU A 868 -14.12 7.99 1.96
N GLY A 869 -14.14 6.67 1.79
CA GLY A 869 -13.06 5.94 1.12
C GLY A 869 -12.91 6.28 -0.37
N ASN A 870 -11.70 6.10 -0.89
CA ASN A 870 -11.44 6.20 -2.33
C ASN A 870 -12.19 5.09 -3.10
N LEU A 871 -12.66 5.41 -4.31
CA LEU A 871 -13.35 4.46 -5.18
C LEU A 871 -12.50 3.23 -5.52
N SER A 872 -11.17 3.38 -5.68
CA SER A 872 -10.29 2.24 -5.92
C SER A 872 -10.32 1.25 -4.76
N PHE A 873 -10.32 1.74 -3.51
CA PHE A 873 -10.43 0.90 -2.32
C PHE A 873 -11.73 0.10 -2.30
N TYR A 874 -12.88 0.71 -2.62
CA TYR A 874 -14.16 -0.02 -2.66
C TYR A 874 -14.19 -1.06 -3.78
N VAL A 875 -13.68 -0.72 -4.96
CA VAL A 875 -13.57 -1.68 -6.08
C VAL A 875 -12.67 -2.85 -5.71
N ASP A 876 -11.48 -2.57 -5.18
CA ASP A 876 -10.52 -3.59 -4.74
C ASP A 876 -11.11 -4.44 -3.63
N PHE A 877 -11.81 -3.83 -2.67
CA PHE A 877 -12.51 -4.55 -1.60
C PHE A 877 -13.57 -5.48 -2.17
N PHE A 878 -14.49 -5.02 -3.01
CA PHE A 878 -15.55 -5.88 -3.55
C PHE A 878 -14.97 -7.01 -4.39
N ASN A 879 -13.98 -6.72 -5.25
CA ASN A 879 -13.27 -7.75 -6.00
C ASN A 879 -12.55 -8.75 -5.09
N SER A 880 -12.03 -8.31 -3.93
CA SER A 880 -11.35 -9.20 -2.98
C SER A 880 -12.27 -10.16 -2.24
N ILE A 881 -13.57 -9.88 -2.10
CA ILE A 881 -14.51 -10.70 -1.30
C ILE A 881 -14.55 -12.14 -1.80
N LYS A 882 -14.54 -12.30 -3.13
CA LYS A 882 -14.47 -13.60 -3.77
C LYS A 882 -13.05 -13.96 -4.18
N GLY A 883 -12.07 -13.09 -3.96
CA GLY A 883 -10.68 -13.18 -4.43
C GLY A 883 -10.42 -12.26 -5.62
N PHE A 884 -9.31 -11.52 -5.62
CA PHE A 884 -9.01 -10.48 -6.63
C PHE A 884 -9.07 -10.93 -8.08
N ALA A 885 -8.77 -12.18 -8.34
CA ALA A 885 -8.77 -12.75 -9.68
C ALA A 885 -10.19 -13.22 -10.09
N ASN A 886 -11.17 -13.19 -9.19
CA ASN A 886 -12.51 -13.77 -9.35
C ASN A 886 -13.53 -12.70 -9.78
N THR A 887 -13.13 -11.83 -10.71
CA THR A 887 -13.91 -10.66 -11.16
C THR A 887 -15.25 -11.01 -11.81
N GLY A 888 -15.44 -12.26 -12.25
CA GLY A 888 -16.73 -12.76 -12.76
C GLY A 888 -17.70 -13.26 -11.68
N LEU A 889 -17.27 -13.31 -10.40
CA LEU A 889 -18.10 -13.70 -9.26
C LEU A 889 -18.64 -12.52 -8.45
N VAL A 890 -18.25 -11.29 -8.77
CA VAL A 890 -18.73 -10.09 -8.07
C VAL A 890 -19.13 -9.04 -9.08
N HIS A 891 -20.39 -8.61 -9.03
CA HIS A 891 -20.84 -7.45 -9.80
C HIS A 891 -21.54 -6.46 -8.87
N ALA A 892 -21.24 -5.18 -9.06
CA ALA A 892 -21.98 -4.10 -8.43
C ALA A 892 -22.94 -3.45 -9.43
N HIS A 893 -24.22 -3.53 -9.15
CA HIS A 893 -25.27 -2.85 -9.90
C HIS A 893 -25.67 -1.57 -9.20
N SER A 894 -26.10 -0.58 -9.97
CA SER A 894 -26.61 0.68 -9.45
C SER A 894 -27.93 1.05 -10.12
N ILE A 895 -28.92 1.37 -9.30
CA ILE A 895 -30.19 1.98 -9.64
C ILE A 895 -30.15 3.36 -9.00
N VAL A 896 -29.54 4.32 -9.69
CA VAL A 896 -29.20 5.65 -9.17
C VAL A 896 -29.49 6.73 -10.21
N GLY A 897 -29.35 8.01 -9.87
CA GLY A 897 -29.50 9.07 -10.86
C GLY A 897 -28.42 9.02 -11.96
N PRO A 898 -28.78 9.28 -13.23
CA PRO A 898 -27.83 9.30 -14.35
C PRO A 898 -26.94 10.55 -14.31
N ALA A 899 -25.99 10.66 -15.24
CA ALA A 899 -25.05 11.78 -15.27
C ALA A 899 -25.80 13.13 -15.37
N GLY A 900 -25.57 14.03 -14.42
CA GLY A 900 -26.30 15.28 -14.25
C GLY A 900 -27.65 15.18 -13.51
N GLY A 901 -27.98 14.03 -12.93
CA GLY A 901 -29.22 13.77 -12.21
C GLY A 901 -30.44 13.55 -13.12
N CYS A 902 -31.60 13.32 -12.52
CA CYS A 902 -32.86 13.19 -13.23
C CYS A 902 -34.05 13.78 -12.44
N SER A 903 -35.10 14.13 -13.19
CA SER A 903 -36.38 14.54 -12.63
C SER A 903 -37.50 14.00 -13.51
N SER A 904 -38.35 13.15 -12.93
CA SER A 904 -39.43 12.45 -13.66
C SER A 904 -40.69 12.31 -12.80
N GLY A 905 -41.78 11.82 -13.41
CA GLY A 905 -43.00 11.50 -12.68
C GLY A 905 -42.87 10.26 -11.77
N SER A 906 -41.69 9.64 -11.74
CA SER A 906 -41.36 8.44 -10.98
C SER A 906 -40.25 8.68 -9.95
N GLY A 907 -39.82 9.93 -9.74
CA GLY A 907 -38.79 10.30 -8.77
C GLY A 907 -37.88 11.43 -9.27
N ASP A 908 -37.22 12.11 -8.35
CA ASP A 908 -36.13 13.06 -8.60
C ASP A 908 -34.86 12.49 -7.97
N ALA A 909 -33.72 12.57 -8.67
CA ALA A 909 -32.46 12.05 -8.15
C ALA A 909 -31.27 12.93 -8.58
N SER A 910 -30.30 13.04 -7.69
CA SER A 910 -28.99 13.63 -7.97
C SER A 910 -28.09 12.67 -8.78
N ASP A 911 -26.94 13.15 -9.21
CA ASP A 911 -25.99 12.33 -9.96
C ASP A 911 -25.30 11.31 -9.03
N GLY A 912 -25.47 10.01 -9.27
CA GLY A 912 -24.82 8.93 -8.50
C GLY A 912 -23.51 8.46 -9.14
N GLU A 913 -22.56 9.36 -9.37
CA GLU A 913 -21.29 9.13 -10.06
C GLU A 913 -20.46 8.02 -9.40
N ARG A 914 -20.35 8.00 -8.07
CA ARG A 914 -19.53 7.02 -7.34
C ARG A 914 -20.08 5.61 -7.46
N TYR A 915 -21.39 5.44 -7.30
CA TYR A 915 -22.05 4.14 -7.51
C TYR A 915 -21.86 3.64 -8.95
N ARG A 916 -22.02 4.53 -9.95
CA ARG A 916 -21.79 4.17 -11.36
C ARG A 916 -20.34 3.79 -11.66
N TYR A 917 -19.38 4.44 -11.02
CA TYR A 917 -17.97 4.10 -11.17
C TYR A 917 -17.70 2.67 -10.68
N VAL A 918 -18.18 2.33 -9.48
CA VAL A 918 -18.05 0.97 -8.93
C VAL A 918 -18.78 -0.04 -9.82
N SER A 919 -19.98 0.29 -10.31
CA SER A 919 -20.70 -0.58 -11.24
C SER A 919 -19.96 -0.83 -12.56
N THR A 920 -19.34 0.20 -13.13
CA THR A 920 -18.57 0.06 -14.36
C THR A 920 -17.32 -0.78 -14.12
N SER A 921 -16.62 -0.55 -13.01
CA SER A 921 -15.36 -1.19 -12.67
C SER A 921 -15.50 -2.68 -12.32
N THR A 922 -16.69 -3.09 -11.87
CA THR A 922 -17.04 -4.49 -11.54
C THR A 922 -17.86 -5.17 -12.63
N GLY A 923 -18.05 -4.53 -13.81
CA GLY A 923 -18.82 -5.12 -14.91
C GLY A 923 -20.35 -5.20 -14.69
N GLY A 924 -20.88 -4.55 -13.64
CA GLY A 924 -22.30 -4.54 -13.32
C GLY A 924 -23.13 -3.60 -14.21
N LYS A 925 -24.44 -3.54 -13.93
CA LYS A 925 -25.41 -2.72 -14.69
C LYS A 925 -25.73 -1.42 -13.96
N ILE A 926 -25.75 -0.35 -14.75
CA ILE A 926 -26.25 0.96 -14.35
C ILE A 926 -27.66 1.14 -14.91
N ARG A 927 -28.60 1.50 -14.04
CA ARG A 927 -29.99 1.83 -14.37
C ARG A 927 -30.38 3.12 -13.67
N SER A 928 -31.34 3.84 -14.27
CA SER A 928 -31.82 5.11 -13.73
C SER A 928 -32.92 4.85 -12.72
N ILE A 929 -32.80 5.39 -11.52
CA ILE A 929 -33.85 5.31 -10.50
C ILE A 929 -35.15 6.00 -10.93
N CYS A 930 -35.04 7.04 -11.77
CA CYS A 930 -36.17 7.77 -12.34
C CYS A 930 -36.94 7.00 -13.44
N ASP A 931 -36.53 5.78 -13.81
CA ASP A 931 -37.22 4.98 -14.82
C ASP A 931 -38.52 4.38 -14.26
N SER A 932 -39.61 4.49 -15.03
CA SER A 932 -40.92 4.01 -14.59
C SER A 932 -41.09 2.47 -14.64
N ASN A 933 -40.13 1.73 -15.19
CA ASN A 933 -40.24 0.29 -15.43
C ASN A 933 -39.25 -0.54 -14.61
N TRP A 934 -39.49 -0.57 -13.30
CA TRP A 934 -38.69 -1.30 -12.32
C TRP A 934 -38.65 -2.82 -12.56
N ALA A 935 -39.70 -3.39 -13.17
CA ALA A 935 -39.73 -4.81 -13.50
C ALA A 935 -38.63 -5.18 -14.52
N ASP A 936 -38.44 -4.38 -15.56
CA ASP A 936 -37.41 -4.60 -16.57
C ASP A 936 -36.01 -4.32 -16.00
N ILE A 937 -35.85 -3.28 -15.17
CA ILE A 937 -34.59 -3.00 -14.45
C ILE A 937 -34.14 -4.22 -13.65
N LEU A 938 -35.02 -4.73 -12.78
CA LEU A 938 -34.72 -5.86 -11.91
C LEU A 938 -34.54 -7.16 -12.70
N LYS A 939 -35.26 -7.32 -13.81
CA LYS A 939 -35.07 -8.46 -14.71
C LYS A 939 -33.69 -8.44 -15.38
N ASP A 940 -33.22 -7.27 -15.83
CA ASP A 940 -31.92 -7.14 -16.46
C ASP A 940 -30.76 -7.46 -15.51
N ILE A 941 -30.87 -7.02 -14.26
CA ILE A 941 -29.91 -7.38 -13.19
C ILE A 941 -30.00 -8.88 -12.92
N GLY A 942 -31.22 -9.43 -12.80
CA GLY A 942 -31.44 -10.86 -12.60
C GLY A 942 -30.84 -11.75 -13.69
N ASN A 943 -30.82 -11.31 -14.95
CA ASN A 943 -30.24 -12.12 -16.05
C ASN A 943 -28.73 -12.35 -15.92
N ILE A 944 -28.01 -11.43 -15.26
CA ILE A 944 -26.56 -11.57 -14.99
C ILE A 944 -26.37 -12.44 -13.76
N ALA A 945 -27.18 -12.17 -12.73
CA ALA A 945 -27.16 -12.87 -11.46
C ALA A 945 -27.51 -14.37 -11.55
N PHE A 946 -28.13 -14.89 -12.64
CA PHE A 946 -28.67 -16.26 -12.70
C PHE A 946 -28.24 -17.09 -13.93
N GLY A 947 -27.07 -16.82 -14.53
CA GLY A 947 -26.50 -17.58 -15.67
C GLY A 947 -25.99 -19.00 -15.34
N LEU A 948 -25.27 -19.68 -16.25
CA LEU A 948 -24.51 -20.90 -15.92
C LEU A 948 -23.13 -20.53 -15.35
N LYS A 949 -22.62 -21.30 -14.38
CA LYS A 949 -21.25 -21.12 -13.89
C LYS A 949 -20.29 -21.64 -14.97
N VAL A 950 -19.50 -20.73 -15.52
CA VAL A 950 -18.46 -21.06 -16.51
C VAL A 950 -17.08 -21.18 -15.88
N GLN A 951 -16.88 -20.69 -14.65
CA GLN A 951 -15.59 -20.69 -13.96
C GLN A 951 -15.67 -21.54 -12.69
N PHE A 952 -14.78 -22.52 -12.54
CA PHE A 952 -14.72 -23.43 -11.38
C PHE A 952 -13.35 -23.38 -10.70
N PHE A 953 -13.32 -22.98 -9.43
CA PHE A 953 -12.10 -22.72 -8.65
C PHE A 953 -11.58 -23.98 -8.00
N LEU A 954 -10.33 -24.29 -8.27
CA LEU A 954 -9.62 -25.41 -7.72
C LEU A 954 -9.30 -25.16 -6.25
N SER A 955 -9.49 -26.17 -5.41
CA SER A 955 -9.34 -26.05 -3.95
C SER A 955 -7.89 -25.93 -3.50
N ARG A 956 -6.94 -26.24 -4.40
CA ARG A 956 -5.49 -26.24 -4.18
C ARG A 956 -4.78 -25.81 -5.47
N PRO A 957 -3.60 -25.15 -5.40
CA PRO A 957 -2.86 -24.71 -6.58
C PRO A 957 -2.43 -25.91 -7.43
N PRO A 958 -2.86 -26.03 -8.69
CA PRO A 958 -2.49 -27.15 -9.54
C PRO A 958 -1.12 -26.95 -10.22
N SER A 959 -0.45 -28.05 -10.56
CA SER A 959 0.53 -28.07 -11.64
C SER A 959 -0.22 -28.07 -12.98
N PRO A 960 -0.15 -27.01 -13.81
CA PRO A 960 -1.07 -26.83 -14.94
C PRO A 960 -1.10 -27.99 -15.93
N GLU A 961 0.04 -28.62 -16.19
CA GLU A 961 0.17 -29.75 -17.14
C GLU A 961 -0.53 -31.04 -16.67
N THR A 962 -0.89 -31.11 -15.38
CA THR A 962 -1.47 -32.32 -14.77
C THR A 962 -2.99 -32.25 -14.65
N ILE A 963 -3.60 -31.12 -15.02
CA ILE A 963 -5.03 -30.88 -14.90
C ILE A 963 -5.78 -31.78 -15.89
N VAL A 964 -6.67 -32.62 -15.35
CA VAL A 964 -7.59 -33.46 -16.10
C VAL A 964 -9.01 -33.04 -15.74
N VAL A 965 -9.72 -32.47 -16.71
CA VAL A 965 -11.13 -32.10 -16.57
C VAL A 965 -12.01 -33.19 -17.16
N LYS A 966 -13.03 -33.63 -16.43
CA LYS A 966 -14.09 -34.51 -16.92
C LYS A 966 -15.46 -33.89 -16.68
N VAL A 967 -16.35 -34.03 -17.66
CA VAL A 967 -17.75 -33.59 -17.58
C VAL A 967 -18.66 -34.78 -17.86
N ALA A 968 -19.61 -35.04 -16.96
CA ALA A 968 -20.47 -36.22 -16.98
C ALA A 968 -19.69 -37.55 -17.13
N GLY A 969 -18.48 -37.61 -16.55
CA GLY A 969 -17.57 -38.75 -16.63
C GLY A 969 -16.74 -38.85 -17.91
N ASN A 970 -16.91 -37.96 -18.88
CA ASN A 970 -16.12 -37.91 -20.12
C ASN A 970 -14.97 -36.92 -19.98
N THR A 971 -13.76 -37.31 -20.35
CA THR A 971 -12.60 -36.40 -20.36
C THR A 971 -12.77 -35.31 -21.40
N CYS A 972 -12.62 -34.07 -20.95
CA CYS A 972 -12.65 -32.87 -21.76
C CYS A 972 -11.24 -32.48 -22.17
N THR A 973 -10.94 -32.60 -23.46
CA THR A 973 -9.62 -32.22 -24.01
C THR A 973 -9.59 -30.81 -24.62
N ALA A 974 -10.74 -30.14 -24.71
CA ALA A 974 -10.91 -28.79 -25.25
C ALA A 974 -12.18 -28.14 -24.68
N GLY A 975 -12.39 -26.84 -24.92
CA GLY A 975 -13.58 -26.10 -24.46
C GLY A 975 -13.51 -25.64 -23.01
N TRP A 976 -12.31 -25.62 -22.44
CA TRP A 976 -11.98 -25.02 -21.15
C TRP A 976 -10.54 -24.50 -21.15
N GLU A 977 -10.24 -23.54 -20.29
CA GLU A 977 -8.92 -22.93 -20.09
C GLU A 977 -8.60 -22.87 -18.59
N TYR A 978 -7.34 -23.11 -18.24
CA TYR A 978 -6.87 -22.89 -16.88
C TYR A 978 -6.41 -21.44 -16.70
N GLN A 979 -6.93 -20.78 -15.68
CA GLN A 979 -6.64 -19.39 -15.32
C GLN A 979 -5.69 -19.37 -14.12
N GLU A 980 -4.39 -19.16 -14.39
CA GLU A 980 -3.32 -19.26 -13.38
C GLU A 980 -3.48 -18.28 -12.22
N ASP A 981 -3.95 -17.06 -12.47
CA ASP A 981 -4.14 -16.05 -11.43
C ASP A 981 -5.19 -16.45 -10.38
N THR A 982 -6.20 -17.21 -10.82
CA THR A 982 -7.38 -17.59 -10.02
C THR A 982 -7.36 -19.03 -9.51
N TYR A 983 -6.49 -19.87 -10.06
CA TYR A 983 -6.58 -21.32 -9.95
C TYR A 983 -7.96 -21.83 -10.35
N ALA A 984 -8.47 -21.40 -11.50
CA ALA A 984 -9.80 -21.81 -11.98
C ALA A 984 -9.77 -22.42 -13.36
N ILE A 985 -10.76 -23.27 -13.64
CA ILE A 985 -11.09 -23.75 -14.97
C ILE A 985 -12.23 -22.90 -15.52
N LEU A 986 -11.96 -22.16 -16.58
CA LEU A 986 -12.93 -21.38 -17.34
C LEU A 986 -13.39 -22.18 -18.55
N PHE A 987 -14.65 -22.62 -18.55
CA PHE A 987 -15.30 -23.26 -19.69
C PHE A 987 -15.74 -22.22 -20.73
N ASP A 988 -15.58 -22.56 -22.01
CA ASP A 988 -16.24 -21.82 -23.09
C ASP A 988 -17.76 -22.05 -22.95
N ALA A 989 -18.51 -20.98 -22.69
CA ALA A 989 -19.97 -21.03 -22.50
C ALA A 989 -20.73 -21.65 -23.69
N SER A 990 -20.14 -21.61 -24.89
CA SER A 990 -20.67 -22.20 -26.12
C SER A 990 -19.98 -23.50 -26.53
N GLY A 991 -18.96 -23.93 -25.78
CA GLY A 991 -18.08 -25.03 -26.10
C GLY A 991 -18.69 -26.41 -25.83
N PRO A 992 -18.19 -27.47 -26.49
CA PRO A 992 -18.73 -28.83 -26.39
C PRO A 992 -18.52 -29.48 -25.03
N CYS A 993 -17.61 -28.94 -24.21
CA CYS A 993 -17.33 -29.39 -22.85
C CYS A 993 -18.00 -28.55 -21.78
N MET A 994 -18.83 -27.56 -22.16
CA MET A 994 -19.63 -26.83 -21.20
C MET A 994 -20.62 -27.78 -20.53
N ALA A 995 -20.38 -28.06 -19.25
CA ALA A 995 -21.24 -28.91 -18.46
C ALA A 995 -22.67 -28.37 -18.48
N GLN A 996 -23.61 -29.25 -18.80
CA GLN A 996 -25.03 -28.97 -18.75
C GLN A 996 -25.57 -29.18 -17.34
N GLN A 997 -26.79 -28.72 -17.12
CA GLN A 997 -27.47 -28.82 -15.84
C GLN A 997 -27.45 -30.26 -15.24
N ASN A 998 -27.08 -30.35 -13.97
CA ASN A 998 -26.88 -31.54 -13.15
C ASN A 998 -25.75 -32.49 -13.59
N GLU A 999 -24.92 -32.09 -14.56
CA GLU A 999 -23.73 -32.87 -14.92
C GLU A 999 -22.62 -32.65 -13.89
N THR A 1000 -21.88 -33.72 -13.57
CA THR A 1000 -20.73 -33.64 -12.67
C THR A 1000 -19.50 -33.18 -13.44
N ILE A 1001 -18.71 -32.31 -12.80
CA ILE A 1001 -17.42 -31.85 -13.29
C ILE A 1001 -16.39 -32.38 -12.30
N GLU A 1002 -15.46 -33.20 -12.76
CA GLU A 1002 -14.36 -33.72 -11.96
C GLU A 1002 -13.07 -33.11 -12.50
N ILE A 1003 -12.31 -32.43 -11.65
CA ILE A 1003 -11.04 -31.82 -12.02
C ILE A 1003 -9.95 -32.42 -11.13
N SER A 1004 -9.08 -33.23 -11.71
CA SER A 1004 -7.98 -33.89 -11.01
C SER A 1004 -6.64 -33.30 -11.43
N TYR A 1005 -5.71 -33.13 -10.49
CA TYR A 1005 -4.40 -32.53 -10.76
C TYR A 1005 -3.38 -32.86 -9.66
N ASP A 1006 -2.10 -32.77 -10.01
CA ASP A 1006 -1.00 -32.75 -9.06
C ASP A 1006 -0.89 -31.34 -8.46
N VAL A 1007 -0.65 -31.25 -7.16
CA VAL A 1007 -0.63 -29.96 -6.45
C VAL A 1007 0.75 -29.33 -6.51
N LEU A 1008 0.81 -28.05 -6.87
CA LEU A 1008 2.04 -27.27 -6.94
C LEU A 1008 2.63 -27.09 -5.54
N CYS A 1009 3.93 -27.37 -5.41
CA CYS A 1009 4.69 -27.20 -4.18
C CYS A 1009 5.55 -25.94 -4.28
N TYR A 1010 5.17 -24.86 -3.59
CA TYR A 1010 5.98 -23.64 -3.58
C TYR A 1010 7.22 -23.82 -2.70
N SER A 1011 8.34 -23.27 -3.15
CA SER A 1011 9.55 -23.11 -2.36
C SER A 1011 9.52 -21.80 -1.55
N GLU A 1012 10.47 -21.67 -0.62
CA GLU A 1012 10.58 -20.50 0.27
C GLU A 1012 10.72 -19.18 -0.48
#